data_AF-A0A9N8F3X5-F1
#
_entry.id   AF-A0A9N8F3X5-F1
#
_cell.length_a   1.000
_cell.length_b   1.000
_cell.length_c   1.000
_cell.angle_alpha   90.00
_cell.angle_beta   90.00
_cell.angle_gamma   90.00
#
_symmetry.space_group_name_H-M   'P 1'
#
loop_
_entity.id
_entity.type
_entity.pdbx_description
1 polymer ?
#
loop_
_entity_poly.entity_id
_entity_poly.type
_entity_poly.pdbx_seq_one_letter_code
_entity_poly.pdbx_strand_id
1 'polypeptide(L)'
;MSSSHLHVRRKKHHHATSNVPPQPPPTILHDGVPKSTNHGRRNQGWIVALISVVVAWMLLSTRILLPPKEEEETPLATSDFALDTDTRDRGTSSPCQMKPTRFRTNNLVNPLALEDEQPVFSWALALHDDSSTTSSTSHYQSAYRIRCILQQSPSSQEEILWDSGKIQSQETLQIEFAGKPLQSIQRVQWQVQVWDQHDQECSTNNGQEPWPFFETGLLDEAAWQHAPWIARYPPHIAAKSTRANARLCDMMAETPENQAPRFRTTLQGIEEEYAEIRAYIVGLGYYQLYMNGQRVGDSLLDPGWTTYSKRVFYSAYNVTAHFRRQSSVASIAVELGNGWWNPLPLNLWDNPKLNLRRNLVQGFDNTQPIFRLQLFGWTRDGRVRSLLGDDNNHIRPWRASGSPTTFNNIFLGEVYDARLEHLYEGWTTLQYHNHHVWERAAGLPAPTLLGKLQAQPIPPIRRQRTLQTTLLSTSPGQNNTNVLLLDTGVNHAGSCRIQLLQGGNTYMFQELVGQQIQLLYGELLHKNGTINGRTSVVGQLKKRSETKCQPDIAYQQDIITLGDKPLDWTPSWSWHGFRYIQVTLPAAIHYSKHFQVDCFTMRTDVDVIVSNFTSSDPWLDELRTLVRNTFESNLMSVESDCPHRERFQYGGDQLGAGEAGMSIYDWSSFLRKRVLDYNDAQRRDDNNKLTGFTETAPYVGIADKGLGFGTGPIGWQTFQPEALLWLYKYYGDIKTLRESFPHTQAYIDLLDNHQTDGIQNGLGDWMPVHVTDVNFTGLGFQRMSYLAFANITEILGMSPGIATRYRMKAANVADQINKRFLQKAGITFDRILSFLGFGGAGMTGVYRVETVGQGEAIKRTGKATQTGQAMALFNGFVESNQDLKRHVLLQLEKNVRESSYIEKACQCDNTSSFEPECSEARGGPGPHMTAGLFGVKWFLMALADGGLNDLAYDVVTTKSYPGLRWMTNNPFSNATTIWESFFFSDDTYSHNHPMFGSTEVWLLQSVVGIQPHPSARGMNHVLIRPNPPSQLKHASASFESPRGTIFVSWKRDTHESFQLEVSIPPNCHATVHVPASERATVTQNGREAAGRWVPTLASSDRGSFVVDRVGNGRHEFDSRIRESRTS
;
A
#
# COMPACT_ATOMS: atom_id res chain seq x y z
N MET A 1 -35.10 -41.17 26.86
CA MET A 1 -35.87 -42.42 26.71
C MET A 1 -35.74 -42.92 25.27
N SER A 2 -36.36 -44.05 24.93
CA SER A 2 -36.09 -44.89 23.76
C SER A 2 -36.29 -44.26 22.38
N SER A 3 -35.46 -44.70 21.43
CA SER A 3 -35.65 -44.67 19.98
C SER A 3 -36.92 -45.39 19.49
N SER A 4 -37.36 -45.10 18.27
CA SER A 4 -38.31 -45.95 17.53
C SER A 4 -37.89 -46.22 16.07
N HIS A 5 -37.80 -47.51 15.74
CA HIS A 5 -37.55 -48.11 14.43
C HIS A 5 -38.45 -49.39 14.33
N LEU A 6 -38.56 -50.22 13.28
CA LEU A 6 -37.94 -50.32 11.95
C LEU A 6 -38.80 -51.30 11.10
N HIS A 7 -39.24 -50.99 9.86
CA HIS A 7 -39.76 -51.97 8.86
C HIS A 7 -39.76 -51.31 7.46
N VAL A 8 -39.17 -51.78 6.34
CA VAL A 8 -38.44 -53.02 5.92
C VAL A 8 -39.27 -54.26 5.56
N ARG A 9 -39.20 -54.64 4.26
CA ARG A 9 -39.17 -55.98 3.58
C ARG A 9 -39.20 -55.72 2.04
N ARG A 10 -38.72 -56.54 1.08
CA ARG A 10 -37.85 -57.76 0.91
C ARG A 10 -37.76 -57.99 -0.63
N LYS A 11 -36.76 -58.53 -1.36
CA LYS A 11 -35.44 -59.24 -1.23
C LYS A 11 -34.46 -58.58 -2.28
N LYS A 12 -33.27 -59.04 -2.70
CA LYS A 12 -32.34 -60.18 -2.43
C LYS A 12 -30.87 -59.72 -2.72
N HIS A 13 -29.93 -60.65 -2.84
CA HIS A 13 -28.54 -60.53 -3.35
C HIS A 13 -28.36 -61.48 -4.58
N HIS A 14 -27.24 -61.62 -5.32
CA HIS A 14 -25.79 -61.56 -4.99
C HIS A 14 -24.89 -61.41 -6.25
N HIS A 15 -23.69 -60.84 -6.07
CA HIS A 15 -22.37 -61.15 -6.69
C HIS A 15 -22.15 -61.07 -8.24
N ALA A 16 -20.94 -60.77 -8.78
CA ALA A 16 -19.70 -60.16 -8.24
C ALA A 16 -18.68 -59.80 -9.38
N THR A 17 -17.55 -59.15 -9.02
CA THR A 17 -16.23 -59.05 -9.74
C THR A 17 -16.14 -58.34 -11.12
N SER A 18 -15.00 -57.79 -11.62
CA SER A 18 -13.90 -56.95 -11.04
C SER A 18 -12.82 -56.61 -12.10
N ASN A 19 -12.26 -55.38 -12.11
CA ASN A 19 -11.02 -54.90 -12.80
C ASN A 19 -11.08 -54.84 -14.37
N VAL A 20 -10.68 -53.82 -15.16
CA VAL A 20 -9.53 -52.85 -15.20
C VAL A 20 -8.21 -53.50 -15.69
N PRO A 21 -7.38 -52.96 -16.64
CA PRO A 21 -7.45 -51.83 -17.63
C PRO A 21 -7.22 -52.36 -19.11
N PRO A 22 -6.54 -51.73 -20.14
CA PRO A 22 -6.06 -50.35 -20.45
C PRO A 22 -6.39 -49.83 -21.91
N GLN A 23 -5.73 -48.74 -22.39
CA GLN A 23 -5.75 -48.16 -23.78
C GLN A 23 -4.53 -48.63 -24.64
N PRO A 24 -4.11 -48.04 -25.81
CA PRO A 24 -4.72 -47.21 -26.90
C PRO A 24 -4.39 -47.81 -28.33
N PRO A 25 -4.09 -47.11 -29.48
CA PRO A 25 -4.64 -45.91 -30.19
C PRO A 25 -5.31 -46.21 -31.60
N PRO A 26 -4.92 -45.71 -32.83
CA PRO A 26 -5.72 -44.69 -33.57
C PRO A 26 -5.99 -44.88 -35.12
N THR A 27 -6.52 -43.81 -35.77
CA THR A 27 -6.37 -43.29 -37.19
C THR A 27 -7.35 -43.59 -38.39
N ILE A 28 -8.06 -42.52 -38.85
CA ILE A 28 -8.35 -41.94 -40.22
C ILE A 28 -9.07 -42.74 -41.38
N LEU A 29 -10.07 -42.12 -42.09
CA LEU A 29 -10.15 -41.82 -43.58
C LEU A 29 -11.56 -41.58 -44.25
N HIS A 30 -11.61 -40.54 -45.11
CA HIS A 30 -12.43 -40.17 -46.33
C HIS A 30 -13.96 -40.37 -46.58
N ASP A 31 -14.60 -39.24 -46.96
CA ASP A 31 -15.39 -38.87 -48.19
C ASP A 31 -16.52 -39.69 -48.87
N GLY A 32 -17.53 -38.98 -49.41
CA GLY A 32 -18.39 -39.42 -50.53
C GLY A 32 -19.70 -38.63 -50.77
N VAL A 33 -19.96 -38.11 -52.00
CA VAL A 33 -21.19 -37.34 -52.39
C VAL A 33 -21.57 -37.56 -53.88
N PRO A 34 -22.87 -37.72 -54.24
CA PRO A 34 -23.39 -37.02 -55.44
C PRO A 34 -24.90 -36.61 -55.47
N LYS A 35 -25.16 -35.38 -55.97
CA LYS A 35 -26.15 -34.88 -56.99
C LYS A 35 -27.44 -35.68 -57.34
N SER A 36 -28.57 -35.10 -57.78
CA SER A 36 -29.13 -33.71 -57.88
C SER A 36 -30.68 -33.81 -58.16
N THR A 37 -31.52 -32.98 -58.82
CA THR A 37 -31.44 -31.85 -59.81
C THR A 37 -32.84 -31.17 -59.99
N ASN A 38 -32.93 -29.99 -60.65
CA ASN A 38 -34.15 -29.33 -61.20
C ASN A 38 -35.20 -28.79 -60.17
N HIS A 39 -36.17 -27.89 -60.45
CA HIS A 39 -36.53 -26.92 -61.55
C HIS A 39 -37.43 -25.80 -60.92
N GLY A 40 -37.86 -24.68 -61.52
CA GLY A 40 -37.53 -24.00 -62.80
C GLY A 40 -38.72 -23.17 -63.41
N ARG A 41 -38.46 -21.93 -63.89
CA ARG A 41 -39.37 -20.93 -64.56
C ARG A 41 -40.24 -20.03 -63.62
N ARG A 42 -40.51 -18.73 -63.92
CA ARG A 42 -40.07 -17.81 -65.02
C ARG A 42 -40.26 -16.31 -64.68
N ASN A 43 -39.25 -15.48 -65.04
CA ASN A 43 -39.30 -14.20 -65.81
C ASN A 43 -40.19 -12.99 -65.37
N GLN A 44 -39.85 -11.72 -65.69
CA GLN A 44 -38.70 -11.15 -66.44
C GLN A 44 -38.40 -9.67 -66.06
N GLY A 45 -37.13 -9.26 -66.22
CA GLY A 45 -36.68 -7.86 -66.15
C GLY A 45 -35.15 -7.74 -66.32
N TRP A 46 -34.66 -7.78 -67.57
CA TRP A 46 -33.23 -7.64 -67.94
C TRP A 46 -33.01 -6.22 -68.54
N ILE A 47 -31.81 -5.69 -68.87
CA ILE A 47 -30.56 -6.31 -69.36
C ILE A 47 -29.35 -5.32 -69.29
N VAL A 48 -28.11 -5.84 -69.08
CA VAL A 48 -26.77 -5.39 -69.61
C VAL A 48 -26.44 -3.86 -69.66
N ALA A 49 -25.35 -3.32 -69.08
CA ALA A 49 -23.94 -3.52 -69.49
C ALA A 49 -22.88 -2.89 -68.53
N LEU A 50 -21.59 -3.25 -68.71
CA LEU A 50 -20.32 -2.55 -68.29
C LEU A 50 -20.16 -2.22 -66.78
N ILE A 51 -19.05 -2.50 -66.09
CA ILE A 51 -17.61 -2.31 -66.41
C ILE A 51 -17.26 -0.86 -66.79
N SER A 52 -17.63 0.08 -65.91
CA SER A 52 -16.90 1.33 -65.58
C SER A 52 -17.72 2.15 -64.57
N VAL A 53 -17.12 2.60 -63.44
CA VAL A 53 -17.46 3.80 -62.60
C VAL A 53 -16.99 3.67 -61.14
N VAL A 54 -17.04 2.48 -60.51
CA VAL A 54 -16.92 2.33 -59.04
C VAL A 54 -15.52 2.67 -58.46
N VAL A 55 -14.52 2.95 -59.30
CA VAL A 55 -13.19 3.45 -58.87
C VAL A 55 -13.24 4.93 -58.43
N ALA A 56 -14.29 5.68 -58.76
CA ALA A 56 -14.35 7.14 -58.59
C ALA A 56 -14.93 7.67 -57.25
N TRP A 57 -15.25 6.81 -56.27
CA TRP A 57 -15.85 7.25 -54.99
C TRP A 57 -15.18 6.67 -53.71
N MET A 58 -13.91 6.25 -53.81
CA MET A 58 -13.06 5.82 -52.68
C MET A 58 -11.77 6.65 -52.55
N LEU A 59 -11.80 7.94 -52.92
CA LEU A 59 -10.62 8.83 -52.93
C LEU A 59 -10.85 10.18 -52.23
N LEU A 60 -11.64 10.22 -51.14
CA LEU A 60 -11.89 11.47 -50.41
C LEU A 60 -12.10 11.32 -48.89
N SER A 61 -11.35 10.42 -48.23
CA SER A 61 -11.27 10.37 -46.75
C SER A 61 -10.04 9.65 -46.18
N THR A 62 -8.90 9.64 -46.89
CA THR A 62 -7.65 9.00 -46.41
C THR A 62 -6.40 9.88 -46.56
N ARG A 63 -5.87 10.32 -45.41
CA ARG A 63 -4.44 10.60 -45.18
C ARG A 63 -4.05 9.90 -43.87
N ILE A 64 -3.19 8.87 -43.90
CA ILE A 64 -1.70 8.93 -43.92
C ILE A 64 -1.18 9.15 -42.48
N LEU A 65 -0.36 8.28 -41.86
CA LEU A 65 0.57 7.25 -42.38
C LEU A 65 0.67 5.94 -41.58
N LEU A 66 1.26 4.92 -42.23
CA LEU A 66 2.00 3.78 -41.66
C LEU A 66 3.46 3.87 -42.18
N PRO A 67 4.46 3.16 -41.63
CA PRO A 67 5.88 3.49 -41.86
C PRO A 67 6.43 3.08 -43.24
N PRO A 68 7.49 3.76 -43.73
CA PRO A 68 8.25 3.35 -44.91
C PRO A 68 9.22 2.18 -44.59
N LYS A 69 9.83 1.63 -45.64
CA LYS A 69 10.89 0.60 -45.58
C LYS A 69 12.22 1.16 -46.11
N GLU A 70 13.29 0.42 -45.89
CA GLU A 70 14.69 0.83 -46.11
C GLU A 70 15.01 1.33 -47.53
N GLU A 71 15.67 2.48 -47.62
CA GLU A 71 16.71 2.80 -48.62
C GLU A 71 17.93 3.38 -47.87
N GLU A 72 19.14 3.21 -48.41
CA GLU A 72 20.40 3.64 -47.78
C GLU A 72 20.67 5.13 -48.02
N GLU A 73 21.05 5.91 -47.00
CA GLU A 73 21.80 7.16 -47.27
C GLU A 73 22.75 7.58 -46.13
N THR A 74 23.80 8.32 -46.51
CA THR A 74 24.95 8.72 -45.68
C THR A 74 24.71 10.00 -44.85
N PRO A 75 25.44 10.22 -43.75
CA PRO A 75 25.17 11.33 -42.83
C PRO A 75 25.65 12.70 -43.34
N LEU A 76 24.73 13.64 -43.52
CA LEU A 76 24.86 15.11 -43.67
C LEU A 76 23.43 15.70 -43.56
N ALA A 77 23.17 16.94 -43.12
CA ALA A 77 24.03 17.98 -42.53
C ALA A 77 23.22 18.79 -41.48
N THR A 78 23.91 19.53 -40.61
CA THR A 78 23.29 20.54 -39.74
C THR A 78 22.85 21.78 -40.53
N SER A 79 21.73 22.39 -40.17
CA SER A 79 21.29 23.70 -40.70
C SER A 79 20.99 24.71 -39.58
N ASP A 80 22.01 25.48 -39.23
CA ASP A 80 21.96 26.90 -38.84
C ASP A 80 20.85 27.36 -37.87
N PHE A 81 21.15 27.25 -36.58
CA PHE A 81 20.79 28.34 -35.67
C PHE A 81 21.69 29.55 -35.99
N ALA A 82 21.11 30.74 -36.10
CA ALA A 82 21.86 31.95 -36.41
C ALA A 82 22.86 32.29 -35.29
N LEU A 83 24.15 32.24 -35.61
CA LEU A 83 25.23 32.68 -34.72
C LEU A 83 25.29 34.21 -34.70
N ASP A 84 24.88 34.81 -33.58
CA ASP A 84 25.18 36.21 -33.29
C ASP A 84 26.65 36.32 -32.86
N THR A 85 27.50 36.92 -33.70
CA THR A 85 28.97 36.82 -33.61
C THR A 85 29.62 38.09 -33.05
N ASP A 86 29.28 38.49 -31.83
CA ASP A 86 30.13 39.44 -31.09
C ASP A 86 31.27 38.71 -30.37
N THR A 87 32.39 38.56 -31.06
CA THR A 87 33.58 37.86 -30.57
C THR A 87 34.36 38.70 -29.55
N ARG A 88 33.86 38.83 -28.31
CA ARG A 88 34.48 39.72 -27.32
C ARG A 88 34.40 39.38 -25.83
N ASP A 89 34.60 38.11 -25.46
CA ASP A 89 35.64 37.81 -24.45
C ASP A 89 36.11 36.35 -24.49
N ARG A 90 37.32 36.07 -23.97
CA ARG A 90 37.74 34.73 -23.53
C ARG A 90 37.56 34.61 -22.01
N GLY A 91 36.33 34.86 -21.56
CA GLY A 91 35.93 34.55 -20.19
C GLY A 91 36.11 33.06 -19.88
N THR A 92 36.42 32.75 -18.63
CA THR A 92 36.47 31.37 -18.12
C THR A 92 35.17 30.64 -18.42
N SER A 93 35.24 29.41 -18.93
CA SER A 93 34.08 28.53 -19.03
C SER A 93 33.45 28.38 -17.64
N SER A 94 32.23 28.90 -17.46
CA SER A 94 31.47 28.72 -16.21
C SER A 94 31.43 27.24 -15.84
N PRO A 95 31.63 26.86 -14.57
CA PRO A 95 31.59 25.46 -14.15
C PRO A 95 30.17 24.90 -14.27
N CYS A 96 30.04 23.57 -14.32
CA CYS A 96 28.72 22.93 -14.37
C CYS A 96 27.85 23.38 -13.19
N GLN A 97 26.61 23.75 -13.49
CA GLN A 97 25.67 24.32 -12.53
C GLN A 97 24.86 23.27 -11.75
N MET A 98 25.01 21.97 -12.07
CA MET A 98 24.31 20.86 -11.42
C MET A 98 25.23 20.01 -10.55
N LYS A 99 24.68 19.42 -9.49
CA LYS A 99 25.32 18.41 -8.63
C LYS A 99 24.41 17.18 -8.45
N PRO A 100 24.91 15.95 -8.63
CA PRO A 100 24.18 14.73 -8.24
C PRO A 100 23.91 14.69 -6.73
N THR A 101 22.71 14.24 -6.34
CA THR A 101 22.27 14.15 -4.94
C THR A 101 21.32 12.96 -4.74
N ARG A 102 20.87 12.73 -3.48
CA ARG A 102 19.87 11.70 -3.12
C ARG A 102 20.19 10.29 -3.65
N PHE A 103 21.47 9.91 -3.58
CA PHE A 103 21.97 8.61 -4.02
C PHE A 103 21.23 7.47 -3.32
N ARG A 104 20.68 6.55 -4.12
CA ARG A 104 19.93 5.38 -3.64
C ARG A 104 20.34 4.13 -4.42
N THR A 105 20.40 3.00 -3.73
CA THR A 105 20.58 1.66 -4.29
C THR A 105 19.32 0.85 -3.96
N ASN A 106 18.63 0.30 -4.97
CA ASN A 106 17.30 -0.33 -4.82
C ASN A 106 16.29 0.57 -4.08
N ASN A 107 16.30 1.86 -4.38
CA ASN A 107 15.53 2.93 -3.72
C ASN A 107 15.88 3.22 -2.24
N LEU A 108 16.85 2.51 -1.64
CA LEU A 108 17.32 2.70 -0.27
C LEU A 108 18.61 3.55 -0.20
N VAL A 109 18.79 4.31 0.87
CA VAL A 109 20.04 5.06 1.13
C VAL A 109 21.02 4.17 1.89
N ASN A 110 22.21 3.96 1.32
CA ASN A 110 23.33 3.20 1.93
C ASN A 110 22.93 1.88 2.66
N PRO A 111 22.21 0.95 1.99
CA PRO A 111 21.69 -0.25 2.65
C PRO A 111 22.80 -1.19 3.14
N LEU A 112 22.67 -1.68 4.38
CA LEU A 112 23.61 -2.61 5.05
C LEU A 112 23.40 -4.10 4.69
N ALA A 113 22.31 -4.41 4.00
CA ALA A 113 22.09 -5.71 3.36
C ALA A 113 21.15 -5.51 2.17
N LEU A 114 21.56 -6.03 1.02
CA LEU A 114 20.85 -5.95 -0.25
C LEU A 114 20.91 -7.33 -0.93
N GLU A 115 19.75 -7.83 -1.35
CA GLU A 115 19.55 -9.20 -1.86
C GLU A 115 19.14 -9.23 -3.32
N ASP A 116 19.92 -8.51 -4.10
CA ASP A 116 19.75 -8.35 -5.53
C ASP A 116 21.13 -8.40 -6.17
N GLU A 117 21.35 -9.38 -7.06
CA GLU A 117 22.62 -9.59 -7.76
C GLU A 117 22.88 -8.52 -8.83
N GLN A 118 21.85 -7.75 -9.20
CA GLN A 118 21.89 -6.67 -10.19
C GLN A 118 21.26 -5.39 -9.59
N PRO A 119 21.85 -4.81 -8.53
CA PRO A 119 21.30 -3.62 -7.87
C PRO A 119 21.06 -2.48 -8.86
N VAL A 120 20.07 -1.65 -8.55
CA VAL A 120 19.72 -0.48 -9.37
C VAL A 120 20.09 0.82 -8.67
N PHE A 121 20.82 1.68 -9.38
CA PHE A 121 21.25 2.99 -8.88
C PHE A 121 20.28 4.09 -9.29
N SER A 122 20.05 5.04 -8.39
CA SER A 122 19.24 6.23 -8.62
C SER A 122 19.89 7.47 -7.99
N TRP A 123 19.79 8.61 -8.66
CA TRP A 123 20.17 9.94 -8.15
C TRP A 123 19.19 11.02 -8.61
N ALA A 124 19.08 12.05 -7.77
CA ALA A 124 18.48 13.34 -8.11
C ALA A 124 19.55 14.31 -8.61
N LEU A 125 19.13 15.44 -9.19
CA LEU A 125 20.02 16.52 -9.60
C LEU A 125 19.56 17.82 -8.93
N ALA A 126 20.48 18.54 -8.31
CA ALA A 126 20.25 19.85 -7.70
C ALA A 126 21.14 20.90 -8.37
N LEU A 127 20.82 22.18 -8.25
CA LEU A 127 21.71 23.26 -8.70
C LEU A 127 22.78 23.58 -7.64
N HIS A 128 23.87 24.23 -8.04
CA HIS A 128 24.92 24.63 -7.11
C HIS A 128 24.46 25.72 -6.14
N ASP A 129 23.89 26.81 -6.65
CA ASP A 129 23.27 27.89 -5.85
C ASP A 129 21.78 27.64 -5.60
N ASP A 130 21.32 27.87 -4.37
CA ASP A 130 19.89 27.82 -3.98
C ASP A 130 19.09 29.06 -4.44
N SER A 131 19.74 30.02 -5.12
CA SER A 131 19.07 31.21 -5.63
C SER A 131 18.15 30.88 -6.80
N SER A 132 16.89 30.53 -6.50
CA SER A 132 15.63 31.26 -6.79
C SER A 132 15.48 32.15 -8.04
N THR A 133 16.46 32.15 -8.94
CA THR A 133 16.53 33.01 -10.11
C THR A 133 15.48 32.61 -11.15
N THR A 134 14.88 33.60 -11.78
CA THR A 134 13.90 33.46 -12.88
C THR A 134 14.60 33.11 -14.21
N SER A 135 15.65 32.30 -14.14
CA SER A 135 16.46 31.87 -15.27
C SER A 135 15.66 30.95 -16.17
N SER A 136 15.49 31.34 -17.43
CA SER A 136 14.85 30.53 -18.47
C SER A 136 15.75 29.40 -19.01
N THR A 137 16.87 29.12 -18.35
CA THR A 137 17.87 28.15 -18.79
C THR A 137 17.54 26.76 -18.25
N SER A 138 17.19 25.83 -19.15
CA SER A 138 16.97 24.45 -18.73
C SER A 138 18.30 23.78 -18.41
N HIS A 139 18.35 23.03 -17.30
CA HIS A 139 19.50 22.28 -16.82
C HIS A 139 19.12 20.79 -16.78
N TYR A 140 19.82 19.97 -17.57
CA TYR A 140 19.52 18.56 -17.72
C TYR A 140 20.79 17.75 -17.97
N GLN A 141 20.75 16.47 -17.63
CA GLN A 141 21.86 15.55 -17.84
C GLN A 141 21.92 15.12 -19.31
N SER A 142 23.09 15.24 -19.95
CA SER A 142 23.34 14.68 -21.29
C SER A 142 23.88 13.25 -21.20
N ALA A 143 24.79 12.99 -20.26
CA ALA A 143 25.44 11.71 -20.05
C ALA A 143 25.74 11.44 -18.57
N TYR A 144 26.00 10.17 -18.23
CA TYR A 144 26.52 9.77 -16.91
C TYR A 144 27.64 8.74 -17.03
N ARG A 145 28.38 8.54 -15.93
CA ARG A 145 29.30 7.42 -15.73
C ARG A 145 29.24 6.96 -14.28
N ILE A 146 28.94 5.68 -14.06
CA ILE A 146 28.98 5.04 -12.75
C ILE A 146 30.28 4.26 -12.62
N ARG A 147 30.96 4.39 -11.48
CA ARG A 147 32.05 3.49 -11.05
C ARG A 147 31.63 2.81 -9.76
N CYS A 148 31.74 1.48 -9.69
CA CYS A 148 31.56 0.70 -8.47
C CYS A 148 32.90 0.10 -8.05
N ILE A 149 33.31 0.38 -6.83
CA ILE A 149 34.62 0.02 -6.26
C ILE A 149 34.37 -0.87 -5.04
N LEU A 150 35.07 -2.00 -4.99
CA LEU A 150 35.06 -2.88 -3.82
C LEU A 150 35.86 -2.25 -2.69
N GLN A 151 35.23 -1.97 -1.55
CA GLN A 151 35.92 -1.36 -0.41
C GLN A 151 36.73 -2.40 0.37
N GLN A 152 37.99 -2.61 -0.06
CA GLN A 152 39.01 -3.34 0.69
C GLN A 152 39.88 -2.39 1.53
N SER A 153 40.63 -2.93 2.49
CA SER A 153 41.70 -2.20 3.18
C SER A 153 43.03 -2.33 2.41
N PRO A 154 44.11 -1.60 2.76
CA PRO A 154 44.86 -0.87 1.74
C PRO A 154 45.90 -1.73 0.99
N SER A 155 45.47 -2.35 -0.11
CA SER A 155 46.35 -2.56 -1.26
C SER A 155 46.25 -1.35 -2.21
N SER A 156 47.33 -0.99 -2.89
CA SER A 156 47.45 0.29 -3.62
C SER A 156 46.79 0.29 -5.02
N GLN A 157 45.72 -0.46 -5.21
CA GLN A 157 44.94 -0.53 -6.45
C GLN A 157 43.44 -0.63 -6.12
N GLU A 158 42.63 0.26 -6.69
CA GLU A 158 41.16 0.19 -6.60
C GLU A 158 40.67 -1.07 -7.33
N GLU A 159 40.06 -2.04 -6.63
CA GLU A 159 39.30 -3.08 -7.34
C GLU A 159 37.96 -2.49 -7.84
N ILE A 160 37.97 -2.12 -9.12
CA ILE A 160 36.78 -1.77 -9.87
C ILE A 160 35.96 -3.05 -10.10
N LEU A 161 34.70 -3.05 -9.63
CA LEU A 161 33.70 -4.08 -9.93
C LEU A 161 32.90 -3.74 -11.18
N TRP A 162 32.67 -2.44 -11.42
CA TRP A 162 32.00 -1.93 -12.60
C TRP A 162 32.51 -0.53 -12.94
N ASP A 163 32.61 -0.24 -14.24
CA ASP A 163 32.73 1.11 -14.78
C ASP A 163 31.83 1.14 -16.02
N SER A 164 30.83 2.02 -16.04
CA SER A 164 29.88 2.08 -17.16
C SER A 164 30.46 2.75 -18.41
N GLY A 165 31.62 3.43 -18.29
CA GLY A 165 32.03 4.47 -19.23
C GLY A 165 31.05 5.65 -19.27
N LYS A 166 31.30 6.64 -20.14
CA LYS A 166 30.39 7.77 -20.37
C LYS A 166 29.22 7.31 -21.27
N ILE A 167 28.08 7.04 -20.65
CA ILE A 167 26.83 6.65 -21.32
C ILE A 167 26.04 7.92 -21.65
N GLN A 168 25.77 8.15 -22.93
CA GLN A 168 24.90 9.23 -23.41
C GLN A 168 23.44 8.89 -23.05
N SER A 169 22.92 9.53 -22.00
CA SER A 169 21.57 9.29 -21.47
C SER A 169 21.17 10.35 -20.44
N GLN A 170 19.91 10.80 -20.52
CA GLN A 170 19.29 11.68 -19.52
C GLN A 170 18.73 10.90 -18.32
N GLU A 171 18.82 9.57 -18.28
CA GLU A 171 18.24 8.80 -17.18
C GLU A 171 19.11 8.88 -15.91
N THR A 172 18.43 8.99 -14.77
CA THR A 172 19.02 9.10 -13.43
C THR A 172 18.40 8.13 -12.42
N LEU A 173 17.37 7.38 -12.82
CA LEU A 173 16.68 6.42 -11.96
C LEU A 173 16.81 4.99 -12.52
N GLN A 174 16.98 4.04 -11.60
CA GLN A 174 16.87 2.61 -11.85
C GLN A 174 17.88 2.13 -12.93
N ILE A 175 19.13 2.57 -12.81
CA ILE A 175 20.24 2.12 -13.66
C ILE A 175 20.77 0.79 -13.12
N GLU A 176 20.56 -0.30 -13.85
CA GLU A 176 20.96 -1.67 -13.48
C GLU A 176 22.50 -1.84 -13.50
N PHE A 177 23.04 -2.38 -12.41
CA PHE A 177 24.46 -2.75 -12.28
C PHE A 177 24.85 -3.84 -13.29
N ALA A 178 25.81 -3.53 -14.17
CA ALA A 178 26.31 -4.43 -15.20
C ALA A 178 27.80 -4.80 -14.99
N GLY A 179 28.21 -4.99 -13.73
CA GLY A 179 29.58 -5.30 -13.33
C GLY A 179 29.91 -6.79 -13.21
N LYS A 180 31.05 -7.07 -12.54
CA LYS A 180 31.38 -8.43 -12.04
C LYS A 180 30.25 -8.94 -11.12
N PRO A 181 29.91 -10.24 -11.13
CA PRO A 181 28.96 -10.82 -10.18
C PRO A 181 29.30 -10.47 -8.73
N LEU A 182 28.29 -10.03 -7.97
CA LEU A 182 28.42 -9.68 -6.58
C LEU A 182 28.50 -10.93 -5.70
N GLN A 183 29.21 -10.82 -4.57
CA GLN A 183 29.34 -11.86 -3.56
C GLN A 183 28.62 -11.44 -2.28
N SER A 184 28.22 -12.40 -1.45
CA SER A 184 27.65 -12.11 -0.13
C SER A 184 28.63 -11.35 0.77
N ILE A 185 28.12 -10.49 1.65
CA ILE A 185 28.91 -9.77 2.68
C ILE A 185 29.96 -8.80 2.07
N GLN A 186 29.74 -8.36 0.84
CA GLN A 186 30.59 -7.44 0.07
C GLN A 186 30.10 -5.98 0.22
N ARG A 187 30.99 -5.05 0.64
CA ARG A 187 30.71 -3.61 0.57
C ARG A 187 31.20 -3.02 -0.76
N VAL A 188 30.30 -2.34 -1.46
CA VAL A 188 30.58 -1.66 -2.72
C VAL A 188 30.32 -0.16 -2.53
N GLN A 189 31.37 0.65 -2.63
CA GLN A 189 31.23 2.10 -2.80
C GLN A 189 30.92 2.39 -4.27
N TRP A 190 30.12 3.41 -4.54
CA TRP A 190 29.87 3.84 -5.91
C TRP A 190 30.00 5.35 -6.10
N GLN A 191 30.32 5.73 -7.32
CA GLN A 191 30.60 7.08 -7.77
C GLN A 191 29.74 7.33 -9.00
N VAL A 192 29.20 8.53 -9.15
CA VAL A 192 28.57 8.97 -10.40
C VAL A 192 29.14 10.31 -10.85
N GLN A 193 29.64 10.34 -12.08
CA GLN A 193 29.97 11.56 -12.83
C GLN A 193 28.78 11.81 -13.76
N VAL A 194 28.35 13.06 -13.92
CA VAL A 194 27.30 13.43 -14.89
C VAL A 194 27.79 14.58 -15.77
N TRP A 195 27.23 14.72 -16.96
CA TRP A 195 27.52 15.83 -17.88
C TRP A 195 26.27 16.66 -18.14
N ASP A 196 26.43 17.98 -18.28
CA ASP A 196 25.34 18.91 -18.56
C ASP A 196 25.03 19.02 -20.07
N GLN A 197 24.08 19.87 -20.43
CA GLN A 197 23.70 20.14 -21.81
C GLN A 197 24.80 20.79 -22.69
N HIS A 198 25.91 21.22 -22.10
CA HIS A 198 27.07 21.81 -22.81
C HIS A 198 28.28 20.84 -22.85
N ASP A 199 28.05 19.57 -22.51
CA ASP A 199 29.07 18.52 -22.30
C ASP A 199 30.12 18.85 -21.22
N GLN A 200 29.80 19.74 -20.26
CA GLN A 200 30.66 19.97 -19.11
C GLN A 200 30.50 18.87 -18.07
N GLU A 201 31.60 18.42 -17.46
CA GLU A 201 31.55 17.46 -16.36
C GLU A 201 31.11 18.13 -15.05
N CYS A 202 30.12 17.52 -14.41
CA CYS A 202 29.56 17.89 -13.13
C CYS A 202 30.04 16.87 -12.08
N SER A 203 31.25 17.09 -11.55
CA SER A 203 31.89 16.19 -10.60
C SER A 203 31.17 16.14 -9.25
N THR A 204 31.05 14.95 -8.66
CA THR A 204 30.56 14.81 -7.28
C THR A 204 31.55 15.40 -6.26
N ASN A 205 31.05 16.25 -5.38
CA ASN A 205 31.65 16.67 -4.11
C ASN A 205 33.05 17.33 -4.11
N ASN A 206 33.69 17.64 -5.25
CA ASN A 206 35.08 18.12 -5.31
C ASN A 206 36.08 17.23 -4.50
N GLY A 207 35.79 15.93 -4.38
CA GLY A 207 36.57 14.98 -3.57
C GLY A 207 36.20 14.89 -2.08
N GLN A 208 35.10 15.49 -1.62
CA GLN A 208 34.62 15.32 -0.23
C GLN A 208 33.86 14.00 -0.01
N GLU A 209 34.34 13.24 0.97
CA GLU A 209 33.71 12.04 1.53
C GLU A 209 32.46 12.37 2.39
N PRO A 210 31.56 11.40 2.65
CA PRO A 210 31.58 10.00 2.20
C PRO A 210 30.87 9.78 0.85
N TRP A 211 31.40 8.85 0.07
CA TRP A 211 30.76 8.31 -1.13
C TRP A 211 29.54 7.45 -0.76
N PRO A 212 28.49 7.38 -1.61
CA PRO A 212 27.39 6.43 -1.42
C PRO A 212 27.89 4.99 -1.58
N PHE A 213 27.22 4.05 -0.91
CA PHE A 213 27.60 2.65 -0.91
C PHE A 213 26.39 1.71 -0.83
N PHE A 214 26.65 0.42 -0.91
CA PHE A 214 25.76 -0.63 -0.41
C PHE A 214 26.58 -1.80 0.13
N GLU A 215 25.97 -2.60 1.00
CA GLU A 215 26.46 -3.90 1.41
C GLU A 215 25.48 -4.96 0.91
N THR A 216 25.98 -5.97 0.21
CA THR A 216 25.20 -7.16 -0.12
C THR A 216 24.83 -7.93 1.15
N GLY A 217 23.66 -8.55 1.17
CA GLY A 217 23.25 -9.45 2.23
C GLY A 217 23.94 -10.82 2.16
N LEU A 218 23.22 -11.83 2.64
CA LEU A 218 23.54 -13.24 2.53
C LEU A 218 22.77 -13.79 1.32
N LEU A 219 23.34 -13.63 0.12
CA LEU A 219 22.65 -13.82 -1.17
C LEU A 219 22.10 -15.24 -1.37
N ASP A 220 22.65 -16.22 -0.65
CA ASP A 220 22.27 -17.63 -0.69
C ASP A 220 22.27 -18.28 0.71
N GLU A 221 21.79 -19.52 0.79
CA GLU A 221 21.71 -20.30 2.04
C GLU A 221 23.09 -20.74 2.58
N ALA A 222 24.13 -20.84 1.75
CA ALA A 222 25.48 -21.19 2.18
C ALA A 222 26.20 -20.00 2.83
N ALA A 223 25.85 -18.77 2.47
CA ALA A 223 26.34 -17.54 3.10
C ALA A 223 25.96 -17.43 4.60
N TRP A 224 24.96 -18.18 5.07
CA TRP A 224 24.67 -18.32 6.50
C TRP A 224 25.69 -19.21 7.25
N GLN A 225 26.56 -19.92 6.54
CA GLN A 225 27.64 -20.78 7.08
C GLN A 225 27.12 -21.74 8.16
N HIS A 226 26.13 -22.55 7.76
CA HIS A 226 25.49 -23.57 8.59
C HIS A 226 24.91 -23.11 9.94
N ALA A 227 24.80 -21.78 10.18
CA ALA A 227 24.20 -21.21 11.38
C ALA A 227 22.83 -21.87 11.67
N PRO A 228 22.65 -22.54 12.82
CA PRO A 228 21.47 -23.34 13.08
C PRO A 228 20.25 -22.45 13.38
N TRP A 229 19.06 -22.97 13.09
CA TRP A 229 17.84 -22.41 13.66
C TRP A 229 17.77 -22.79 15.14
N ILE A 230 17.55 -21.81 16.01
CA ILE A 230 17.49 -21.98 17.45
C ILE A 230 16.04 -21.89 17.93
N ALA A 231 15.62 -22.89 18.70
CA ALA A 231 14.30 -23.04 19.29
C ALA A 231 14.39 -23.33 20.78
N ARG A 232 13.33 -23.04 21.54
CA ARG A 232 13.28 -23.37 22.97
C ARG A 232 13.08 -24.87 23.20
N TYR A 233 12.21 -25.49 22.40
CA TYR A 233 11.89 -26.91 22.51
C TYR A 233 12.19 -27.67 21.19
N PRO A 234 12.67 -28.92 21.25
CA PRO A 234 12.81 -29.76 20.05
C PRO A 234 11.42 -30.13 19.48
N PRO A 235 11.30 -30.45 18.18
CA PRO A 235 10.01 -30.47 17.48
C PRO A 235 8.98 -31.48 18.02
N HIS A 236 9.45 -32.54 18.67
CA HIS A 236 8.60 -33.62 19.17
C HIS A 236 7.97 -33.37 20.55
N ILE A 237 8.45 -32.39 21.33
CA ILE A 237 7.95 -32.16 22.71
C ILE A 237 6.65 -31.35 22.73
N ALA A 238 6.40 -30.51 21.71
CA ALA A 238 5.19 -29.69 21.60
C ALA A 238 3.90 -30.49 21.24
N ALA A 239 3.96 -31.82 21.11
CA ALA A 239 2.88 -32.65 20.58
C ALA A 239 2.15 -33.47 21.67
N LYS A 240 1.11 -32.90 22.28
CA LYS A 240 0.14 -33.64 23.13
C LYS A 240 -1.32 -33.57 22.65
N SER A 241 -1.58 -32.88 21.53
CA SER A 241 -2.94 -32.49 21.13
C SER A 241 -3.12 -32.48 19.61
N THR A 242 -3.95 -33.39 19.09
CA THR A 242 -4.30 -33.49 17.65
C THR A 242 -5.69 -32.92 17.31
N ARG A 243 -6.33 -32.22 18.26
CA ARG A 243 -7.65 -31.59 18.07
C ARG A 243 -7.53 -30.07 18.19
N ALA A 244 -8.03 -29.33 17.21
CA ALA A 244 -7.93 -27.87 17.15
C ALA A 244 -8.41 -27.17 18.45
N ASN A 245 -9.56 -27.57 18.99
CA ASN A 245 -10.13 -26.98 20.21
C ASN A 245 -9.28 -27.26 21.47
N ALA A 246 -8.53 -28.36 21.49
CA ALA A 246 -7.58 -28.61 22.58
C ALA A 246 -6.32 -27.76 22.36
N ARG A 247 -5.73 -27.77 21.16
CA ARG A 247 -4.58 -26.92 20.79
C ARG A 247 -4.81 -25.43 21.05
N LEU A 248 -6.05 -24.92 20.89
CA LEU A 248 -6.39 -23.54 21.25
C LEU A 248 -6.33 -23.32 22.78
N CYS A 249 -6.94 -24.20 23.58
CA CYS A 249 -6.79 -24.16 25.04
C CYS A 249 -5.31 -24.26 25.47
N ASP A 250 -4.57 -25.17 24.85
CA ASP A 250 -3.16 -25.43 25.14
C ASP A 250 -2.29 -24.18 24.86
N MET A 251 -2.60 -23.40 23.82
CA MET A 251 -1.90 -22.16 23.45
C MET A 251 -2.41 -20.89 24.18
N MET A 252 -3.60 -20.93 24.77
CA MET A 252 -4.19 -19.81 25.52
C MET A 252 -3.84 -19.86 27.03
N ALA A 253 -3.31 -20.98 27.52
CA ALA A 253 -3.01 -21.18 28.93
C ALA A 253 -1.67 -20.52 29.32
N GLU A 254 -1.61 -19.92 30.51
CA GLU A 254 -0.38 -19.36 31.10
C GLU A 254 0.54 -20.48 31.63
N THR A 255 1.13 -21.25 30.71
CA THR A 255 2.08 -22.32 31.03
C THR A 255 3.50 -21.91 30.65
N PRO A 256 4.54 -22.58 31.20
CA PRO A 256 5.93 -22.30 30.83
C PRO A 256 6.18 -22.37 29.32
N GLU A 257 5.46 -23.23 28.59
CA GLU A 257 5.62 -23.43 27.14
C GLU A 257 5.19 -22.23 26.29
N ASN A 258 4.19 -21.45 26.75
CA ASN A 258 3.64 -20.30 26.02
C ASN A 258 4.33 -18.96 26.35
N GLN A 259 5.14 -18.92 27.42
CA GLN A 259 5.99 -17.78 27.74
C GLN A 259 6.88 -17.39 26.56
N ALA A 260 6.98 -16.09 26.28
CA ALA A 260 7.88 -15.55 25.26
C ALA A 260 9.32 -16.07 25.48
N PRO A 261 9.91 -16.84 24.54
CA PRO A 261 11.15 -17.54 24.83
C PRO A 261 12.36 -16.60 24.78
N ARG A 262 13.15 -16.65 25.84
CA ARG A 262 14.44 -15.96 25.97
C ARG A 262 15.60 -16.91 25.66
N PHE A 263 16.59 -16.41 24.94
CA PHE A 263 17.78 -17.14 24.52
C PHE A 263 19.03 -16.35 24.86
N ARG A 264 20.06 -17.00 25.39
CA ARG A 264 21.37 -16.34 25.62
C ARG A 264 22.55 -17.26 25.38
N THR A 265 23.65 -16.65 24.96
CA THR A 265 24.97 -17.28 24.88
C THR A 265 26.08 -16.26 25.20
N THR A 266 27.32 -16.73 25.25
CA THR A 266 28.51 -15.87 25.23
C THR A 266 29.42 -16.24 24.06
N LEU A 267 29.93 -15.20 23.40
CA LEU A 267 30.93 -15.26 22.34
C LEU A 267 32.30 -14.90 22.93
N GLN A 268 33.35 -15.60 22.56
CA GLN A 268 34.71 -15.53 23.11
C GLN A 268 35.76 -15.34 22.00
N GLY A 269 36.87 -14.66 22.28
CA GLY A 269 37.89 -14.36 21.27
C GLY A 269 37.52 -13.19 20.36
N ILE A 270 36.78 -12.20 20.88
CA ILE A 270 36.52 -10.96 20.16
C ILE A 270 37.76 -10.07 20.30
N GLU A 271 38.57 -10.02 19.26
CA GLU A 271 39.84 -9.30 19.24
C GLU A 271 39.69 -7.84 18.77
N GLU A 272 40.64 -6.97 19.13
CA GLU A 272 40.66 -5.57 18.68
C GLU A 272 40.95 -5.40 17.16
N GLU A 273 41.20 -6.50 16.44
CA GLU A 273 41.41 -6.48 14.98
C GLU A 273 40.16 -6.01 14.21
N TYR A 274 38.96 -6.10 14.77
CA TYR A 274 37.71 -5.79 14.06
C TYR A 274 37.42 -4.27 13.99
N ALA A 275 37.41 -3.73 12.77
CA ALA A 275 37.02 -2.35 12.48
C ALA A 275 35.49 -2.18 12.47
N GLU A 276 34.77 -3.16 11.92
CA GLU A 276 33.31 -3.21 11.84
C GLU A 276 32.78 -4.63 12.11
N ILE A 277 31.56 -4.74 12.64
CA ILE A 277 30.85 -6.02 12.85
C ILE A 277 29.38 -5.85 12.40
N ARG A 278 28.84 -6.88 11.73
CA ARG A 278 27.43 -6.99 11.35
C ARG A 278 26.74 -8.14 12.07
N ALA A 279 25.45 -7.98 12.31
CA ALA A 279 24.53 -9.04 12.70
C ALA A 279 23.42 -9.20 11.67
N TYR A 280 23.24 -10.41 11.17
CA TYR A 280 22.17 -10.80 10.26
C TYR A 280 21.23 -11.75 11.00
N ILE A 281 19.97 -11.34 11.19
CA ILE A 281 19.02 -12.06 12.06
C ILE A 281 17.61 -12.14 11.47
N VAL A 282 17.06 -13.35 11.47
CA VAL A 282 15.64 -13.64 11.22
C VAL A 282 15.02 -14.23 12.47
N GLY A 283 13.88 -13.69 12.88
CA GLY A 283 12.93 -14.35 13.78
C GLY A 283 11.75 -14.86 12.96
N LEU A 284 11.44 -16.15 13.07
CA LEU A 284 10.15 -16.67 12.65
C LEU A 284 9.19 -16.54 13.83
N GLY A 285 8.34 -15.53 13.75
CA GLY A 285 7.69 -14.89 14.90
C GLY A 285 8.00 -13.39 14.83
N TYR A 286 8.33 -12.80 15.96
CA TYR A 286 9.08 -11.53 16.05
C TYR A 286 10.29 -11.73 16.95
N TYR A 287 11.29 -10.85 16.88
CA TYR A 287 12.46 -10.90 17.77
C TYR A 287 12.87 -9.54 18.34
N GLN A 288 13.61 -9.57 19.44
CA GLN A 288 14.44 -8.47 19.93
C GLN A 288 15.84 -9.00 20.25
N LEU A 289 16.86 -8.39 19.63
CA LEU A 289 18.27 -8.77 19.78
C LEU A 289 18.96 -7.87 20.81
N TYR A 290 19.82 -8.45 21.63
CA TYR A 290 20.59 -7.75 22.66
C TYR A 290 22.05 -8.19 22.66
N MET A 291 22.95 -7.25 22.91
CA MET A 291 24.40 -7.49 23.03
C MET A 291 24.95 -6.69 24.22
N ASN A 292 25.71 -7.35 25.10
CA ASN A 292 26.31 -6.74 26.29
C ASN A 292 25.33 -5.88 27.12
N GLY A 293 24.12 -6.40 27.34
CA GLY A 293 23.05 -5.72 28.07
C GLY A 293 22.19 -4.75 27.25
N GLN A 294 22.66 -4.29 26.09
CA GLN A 294 22.01 -3.26 25.28
C GLN A 294 21.16 -3.87 24.16
N ARG A 295 20.01 -3.26 23.86
CA ARG A 295 19.18 -3.62 22.69
C ARG A 295 19.90 -3.24 21.39
N VAL A 296 19.88 -4.13 20.40
CA VAL A 296 20.39 -3.86 19.06
C VAL A 296 19.25 -3.28 18.23
N GLY A 297 19.41 -2.03 17.80
CA GLY A 297 18.42 -1.32 16.99
C GLY A 297 17.12 -0.96 17.72
N ASP A 298 16.28 -0.22 17.00
CA ASP A 298 15.03 0.37 17.48
C ASP A 298 13.77 -0.23 16.82
N SER A 299 13.92 -1.18 15.91
CA SER A 299 12.82 -1.95 15.30
C SER A 299 11.85 -2.49 16.36
N LEU A 300 10.56 -2.43 16.04
CA LEU A 300 9.47 -3.13 16.73
C LEU A 300 8.88 -4.15 15.75
N LEU A 301 8.34 -5.26 16.25
CA LEU A 301 7.62 -6.27 15.44
C LEU A 301 8.40 -6.73 14.19
N ASP A 302 9.73 -6.83 14.29
CA ASP A 302 10.63 -7.26 13.21
C ASP A 302 10.78 -8.81 13.25
N PRO A 303 10.88 -9.51 12.10
CA PRO A 303 10.80 -8.99 10.73
C PRO A 303 9.35 -8.78 10.25
N GLY A 304 9.21 -7.96 9.21
CA GLY A 304 7.94 -7.66 8.56
C GLY A 304 7.27 -8.89 7.93
N TRP A 305 5.93 -8.89 7.96
CA TRP A 305 5.11 -10.05 7.61
C TRP A 305 5.11 -10.34 6.10
N THR A 306 5.40 -11.59 5.74
CA THR A 306 5.45 -12.13 4.37
C THR A 306 4.74 -13.49 4.26
N THR A 307 4.61 -14.01 3.04
CA THR A 307 4.18 -15.41 2.81
C THR A 307 5.35 -16.36 3.10
N TYR A 308 5.42 -16.90 4.32
CA TYR A 308 6.59 -17.64 4.84
C TYR A 308 7.09 -18.81 3.98
N SER A 309 6.23 -19.43 3.16
CA SER A 309 6.58 -20.52 2.23
C SER A 309 7.01 -20.05 0.82
N LYS A 310 7.29 -18.74 0.69
CA LYS A 310 7.83 -18.07 -0.51
C LYS A 310 9.01 -17.19 -0.15
N ARG A 311 8.86 -16.37 0.89
CA ARG A 311 9.80 -15.32 1.30
C ARG A 311 9.76 -15.11 2.80
N VAL A 312 10.91 -14.87 3.42
CA VAL A 312 11.03 -14.52 4.84
C VAL A 312 12.10 -13.44 4.97
N PHE A 313 11.84 -12.36 5.69
CA PHE A 313 12.83 -11.30 5.86
C PHE A 313 13.78 -11.54 7.05
N TYR A 314 15.03 -11.12 6.89
CA TYR A 314 15.97 -10.84 7.99
C TYR A 314 16.35 -9.37 7.99
N SER A 315 16.72 -8.85 9.17
CA SER A 315 17.29 -7.51 9.32
C SER A 315 18.82 -7.62 9.46
N ALA A 316 19.54 -6.58 9.03
CA ALA A 316 20.98 -6.47 9.17
C ALA A 316 21.36 -5.22 9.98
N TYR A 317 22.21 -5.39 10.99
CA TYR A 317 22.60 -4.31 11.92
C TYR A 317 24.11 -4.12 11.98
N ASN A 318 24.57 -2.86 11.98
CA ASN A 318 25.93 -2.53 12.40
C ASN A 318 26.01 -2.59 13.93
N VAL A 319 26.60 -3.67 14.46
CA VAL A 319 26.66 -3.96 15.89
C VAL A 319 28.00 -3.61 16.54
N THR A 320 28.95 -3.06 15.77
CA THR A 320 30.32 -2.79 16.21
C THR A 320 30.41 -2.03 17.53
N ALA A 321 29.50 -1.09 17.78
CA ALA A 321 29.47 -0.28 18.99
C ALA A 321 29.29 -1.11 20.29
N HIS A 322 28.56 -2.24 20.22
CA HIS A 322 28.34 -3.13 21.38
C HIS A 322 29.60 -3.92 21.77
N PHE A 323 30.62 -3.99 20.90
CA PHE A 323 31.87 -4.71 21.13
C PHE A 323 33.08 -3.79 21.37
N ARG A 324 33.00 -2.51 21.00
CA ARG A 324 34.11 -1.53 21.14
C ARG A 324 34.47 -1.14 22.58
N ARG A 325 33.85 -1.76 23.61
CA ARG A 325 34.16 -1.52 25.03
C ARG A 325 34.06 -2.82 25.84
N GLN A 326 35.21 -3.19 26.43
CA GLN A 326 35.40 -4.21 27.47
C GLN A 326 35.27 -5.68 27.02
N SER A 327 36.29 -6.47 27.42
CA SER A 327 36.37 -7.94 27.34
C SER A 327 36.51 -8.55 25.93
N SER A 328 37.32 -9.61 25.83
CA SER A 328 37.34 -10.51 24.66
C SER A 328 36.17 -11.51 24.66
N VAL A 329 35.23 -11.36 25.60
CA VAL A 329 34.01 -12.15 25.75
C VAL A 329 32.81 -11.20 25.83
N ALA A 330 31.78 -11.43 25.02
CA ALA A 330 30.52 -10.67 25.00
C ALA A 330 29.30 -11.57 25.26
N SER A 331 28.23 -11.00 25.83
CA SER A 331 26.93 -11.67 25.91
C SER A 331 26.08 -11.33 24.69
N ILE A 332 25.44 -12.35 24.11
CA ILE A 332 24.45 -12.22 23.04
C ILE A 332 23.14 -12.82 23.55
N ALA A 333 22.04 -12.12 23.39
CA ALA A 333 20.73 -12.53 23.85
C ALA A 333 19.62 -12.17 22.85
N VAL A 334 18.57 -12.99 22.80
CA VAL A 334 17.40 -12.80 21.93
C VAL A 334 16.15 -13.14 22.73
N GLU A 335 15.09 -12.34 22.63
CA GLU A 335 13.73 -12.72 23.05
C GLU A 335 12.81 -12.75 21.83
N LEU A 336 11.84 -13.66 21.78
CA LEU A 336 10.92 -13.82 20.65
C LEU A 336 9.44 -13.65 21.03
N GLY A 337 8.67 -13.10 20.11
CA GLY A 337 7.21 -13.11 20.12
C GLY A 337 6.62 -14.10 19.11
N ASN A 338 5.35 -14.45 19.29
CA ASN A 338 4.62 -15.37 18.41
C ASN A 338 4.40 -14.83 16.99
N GLY A 339 4.18 -13.51 16.87
CA GLY A 339 3.95 -12.81 15.60
C GLY A 339 2.90 -13.48 14.71
N TRP A 340 3.10 -13.39 13.39
CA TRP A 340 2.26 -14.08 12.41
C TRP A 340 2.68 -15.53 12.12
N TRP A 341 3.75 -16.06 12.76
CA TRP A 341 4.30 -17.41 12.55
C TRP A 341 3.77 -18.47 13.52
N ASN A 342 3.52 -18.08 14.78
CA ASN A 342 2.86 -18.92 15.78
C ASN A 342 1.46 -18.36 16.18
N PRO A 343 0.59 -17.97 15.23
CA PRO A 343 -0.70 -17.36 15.56
C PRO A 343 -1.65 -18.40 16.18
N LEU A 344 -2.57 -17.91 17.01
CA LEU A 344 -3.64 -18.75 17.56
C LEU A 344 -4.55 -19.29 16.44
N PRO A 345 -5.07 -20.52 16.56
CA PRO A 345 -6.02 -21.08 15.60
C PRO A 345 -7.44 -20.51 15.81
N LEU A 346 -7.59 -19.18 15.83
CA LEU A 346 -8.89 -18.49 15.90
C LEU A 346 -9.69 -18.71 14.61
N ASN A 347 -10.99 -18.96 14.74
CA ASN A 347 -11.93 -19.12 13.62
C ASN A 347 -12.63 -17.79 13.36
N LEU A 348 -12.04 -16.90 12.55
CA LEU A 348 -12.55 -15.55 12.34
C LEU A 348 -13.98 -15.56 11.77
N TRP A 349 -14.82 -14.61 12.19
CA TRP A 349 -16.28 -14.57 11.94
C TRP A 349 -17.01 -15.87 12.33
N ASP A 350 -16.52 -16.57 13.36
CA ASP A 350 -16.94 -17.92 13.78
C ASP A 350 -16.90 -18.97 12.65
N ASN A 351 -16.07 -18.76 11.63
CA ASN A 351 -16.01 -19.60 10.43
C ASN A 351 -14.79 -20.53 10.46
N PRO A 352 -14.94 -21.87 10.62
CA PRO A 352 -13.82 -22.80 10.65
C PRO A 352 -12.99 -22.90 9.36
N LYS A 353 -13.46 -22.29 8.25
CA LYS A 353 -12.65 -22.14 7.02
C LYS A 353 -11.66 -20.99 7.12
N LEU A 354 -11.99 -19.95 7.90
CA LEU A 354 -11.16 -18.78 8.18
C LEU A 354 -10.36 -18.97 9.47
N ASN A 355 -9.79 -20.18 9.63
CA ASN A 355 -8.87 -20.48 10.72
C ASN A 355 -7.50 -19.84 10.43
N LEU A 356 -7.18 -18.78 11.18
CA LEU A 356 -6.02 -17.92 10.91
C LEU A 356 -4.72 -18.75 10.78
N ARG A 357 -4.42 -19.58 11.78
CA ARG A 357 -3.19 -20.39 11.78
C ARG A 357 -3.11 -21.35 10.60
N ARG A 358 -4.20 -22.04 10.27
CA ARG A 358 -4.23 -23.01 9.16
C ARG A 358 -3.87 -22.33 7.83
N ASN A 359 -4.38 -21.12 7.62
CA ASN A 359 -4.29 -20.43 6.34
C ASN A 359 -3.01 -19.58 6.21
N LEU A 360 -2.50 -18.98 7.29
CA LEU A 360 -1.23 -18.24 7.26
C LEU A 360 0.01 -19.13 7.12
N VAL A 361 0.02 -20.23 7.87
CA VAL A 361 1.24 -21.04 8.04
C VAL A 361 1.34 -22.10 6.93
N GLN A 362 0.25 -22.76 6.55
CA GLN A 362 0.15 -23.71 5.43
C GLN A 362 1.33 -24.70 5.27
N GLY A 363 1.31 -25.79 6.03
CA GLY A 363 2.20 -26.95 5.84
C GLY A 363 3.31 -27.10 6.87
N PHE A 364 3.58 -26.09 7.71
CA PHE A 364 4.41 -26.26 8.90
C PHE A 364 3.53 -26.67 10.10
N ASP A 365 3.63 -27.93 10.51
CA ASP A 365 3.04 -28.39 11.75
C ASP A 365 3.77 -27.84 12.98
N ASN A 366 3.04 -27.69 14.09
CA ASN A 366 3.58 -27.37 15.43
C ASN A 366 4.62 -26.24 15.49
N THR A 367 4.45 -25.18 14.69
CA THR A 367 5.33 -23.98 14.76
C THR A 367 5.39 -23.40 16.17
N GLN A 368 6.60 -22.99 16.56
CA GLN A 368 6.93 -22.20 17.75
C GLN A 368 7.82 -21.02 17.29
N PRO A 369 8.02 -19.96 18.10
CA PRO A 369 8.98 -18.92 17.77
C PRO A 369 10.40 -19.48 17.70
N ILE A 370 11.09 -19.26 16.58
CA ILE A 370 12.48 -19.69 16.36
C ILE A 370 13.28 -18.58 15.68
N PHE A 371 14.60 -18.56 15.84
CA PHE A 371 15.46 -17.57 15.20
C PHE A 371 16.71 -18.17 14.56
N ARG A 372 17.34 -17.41 13.68
CA ARG A 372 18.67 -17.68 13.12
C ARG A 372 19.48 -16.40 13.17
N LEU A 373 20.71 -16.47 13.64
CA LEU A 373 21.63 -15.34 13.77
C LEU A 373 22.99 -15.74 13.19
N GLN A 374 23.57 -14.88 12.37
CA GLN A 374 24.98 -14.95 11.96
C GLN A 374 25.67 -13.59 12.21
N LEU A 375 26.94 -13.63 12.59
CA LEU A 375 27.77 -12.45 12.85
C LEU A 375 29.01 -12.46 11.97
N PHE A 376 29.31 -11.34 11.32
CA PHE A 376 30.51 -11.16 10.51
C PHE A 376 31.31 -9.95 10.99
N GLY A 377 32.62 -10.12 11.16
CA GLY A 377 33.56 -9.06 11.52
C GLY A 377 34.50 -8.72 10.37
N TRP A 378 34.61 -7.44 10.03
CA TRP A 378 35.62 -6.89 9.12
C TRP A 378 36.83 -6.48 9.95
N THR A 379 37.95 -7.15 9.71
CA THR A 379 39.24 -6.80 10.30
C THR A 379 39.75 -5.46 9.75
N ARG A 380 40.70 -4.80 10.44
CA ARG A 380 41.33 -3.54 9.99
C ARG A 380 42.07 -3.68 8.65
N ASP A 381 42.48 -4.88 8.26
CA ASP A 381 43.05 -5.17 6.93
C ASP A 381 42.00 -5.58 5.88
N GLY A 382 40.71 -5.48 6.21
CA GLY A 382 39.59 -5.60 5.26
C GLY A 382 39.08 -7.02 5.07
N ARG A 383 39.74 -8.04 5.64
CA ARG A 383 39.25 -9.43 5.60
C ARG A 383 38.01 -9.59 6.46
N VAL A 384 36.99 -10.25 5.91
CA VAL A 384 35.77 -10.66 6.63
C VAL A 384 36.02 -12.00 7.33
N ARG A 385 35.59 -12.12 8.59
CA ARG A 385 35.58 -13.37 9.36
C ARG A 385 34.20 -13.64 9.95
N SER A 386 33.83 -14.90 10.03
CA SER A 386 32.66 -15.37 10.76
C SER A 386 32.93 -15.35 12.26
N LEU A 387 31.96 -14.92 13.07
CA LEU A 387 32.09 -14.95 14.53
C LEU A 387 31.22 -16.05 15.18
N LEU A 388 30.33 -16.71 14.44
CA LEU A 388 29.52 -17.86 14.91
C LEU A 388 29.66 -19.09 13.98
N GLY A 389 30.83 -19.26 13.34
CA GLY A 389 31.10 -20.31 12.34
C GLY A 389 31.34 -21.73 12.90
N ASP A 390 31.48 -22.68 11.97
CA ASP A 390 31.52 -24.14 12.23
C ASP A 390 32.61 -24.59 13.21
N ASP A 391 33.71 -23.84 13.36
CA ASP A 391 34.77 -24.08 14.34
C ASP A 391 34.21 -24.23 15.76
N ASN A 392 33.12 -23.50 16.07
CA ASN A 392 32.36 -23.45 17.33
C ASN A 392 33.16 -23.16 18.62
N ASN A 393 34.50 -23.14 18.60
CA ASN A 393 35.37 -22.91 19.76
C ASN A 393 35.14 -21.55 20.45
N HIS A 394 34.54 -20.60 19.72
CA HIS A 394 34.30 -19.23 20.15
C HIS A 394 32.93 -19.01 20.79
N ILE A 395 31.92 -19.84 20.48
CA ILE A 395 30.55 -19.67 20.99
C ILE A 395 30.25 -20.70 22.09
N ARG A 396 29.58 -20.29 23.17
CA ARG A 396 28.99 -21.27 24.09
C ARG A 396 27.67 -21.83 23.52
N PRO A 397 27.27 -23.06 23.90
CA PRO A 397 25.96 -23.58 23.52
C PRO A 397 24.85 -22.64 24.00
N TRP A 398 23.94 -22.27 23.09
CA TRP A 398 22.78 -21.46 23.42
C TRP A 398 21.96 -22.09 24.54
N ARG A 399 21.54 -21.25 25.50
CA ARG A 399 20.59 -21.61 26.56
C ARG A 399 19.26 -20.91 26.33
N ALA A 400 18.17 -21.54 26.74
CA ALA A 400 16.81 -21.02 26.60
C ALA A 400 16.06 -21.00 27.94
N SER A 401 15.12 -20.06 28.08
CA SER A 401 14.16 -19.94 29.18
C SER A 401 12.86 -19.34 28.64
N GLY A 402 11.83 -19.23 29.49
CA GLY A 402 10.71 -18.32 29.23
C GLY A 402 11.05 -16.87 29.56
N SER A 403 10.02 -16.05 29.72
CA SER A 403 10.10 -14.68 30.22
C SER A 403 8.87 -14.35 31.09
N PRO A 404 8.84 -13.15 31.72
CA PRO A 404 7.66 -12.66 32.43
C PRO A 404 6.43 -12.47 31.53
N THR A 405 6.56 -12.32 30.21
CA THR A 405 5.41 -12.37 29.28
C THR A 405 4.91 -13.83 29.20
N THR A 406 3.86 -14.16 29.94
CA THR A 406 3.25 -15.51 30.03
C THR A 406 2.40 -15.87 28.83
N PHE A 407 1.85 -14.87 28.15
CA PHE A 407 1.12 -15.01 26.89
C PHE A 407 1.38 -13.80 26.00
N ASN A 408 1.49 -14.01 24.69
CA ASN A 408 1.49 -12.92 23.70
C ASN A 408 0.76 -13.33 22.44
N ASN A 409 -0.10 -12.43 21.94
CA ASN A 409 -0.75 -12.55 20.65
C ASN A 409 -0.94 -11.18 20.02
N ILE A 410 -0.63 -11.08 18.72
CA ILE A 410 -0.74 -9.84 17.95
C ILE A 410 -2.11 -9.15 18.10
N PHE A 411 -3.20 -9.92 18.13
CA PHE A 411 -4.58 -9.41 18.19
C PHE A 411 -5.10 -9.23 19.62
N LEU A 412 -4.92 -10.26 20.47
CA LEU A 412 -5.51 -10.26 21.82
C LEU A 412 -4.71 -9.45 22.83
N GLY A 413 -3.41 -9.20 22.59
CA GLY A 413 -2.51 -8.50 23.51
C GLY A 413 -1.55 -9.42 24.26
N GLU A 414 -1.02 -8.94 25.39
CA GLU A 414 -0.04 -9.64 26.22
C GLU A 414 -0.49 -9.83 27.67
N VAL A 415 -0.09 -10.97 28.26
CA VAL A 415 -0.15 -11.19 29.71
C VAL A 415 1.27 -11.20 30.25
N TYR A 416 1.52 -10.43 31.30
CA TYR A 416 2.82 -10.20 31.91
C TYR A 416 2.76 -10.46 33.43
N ASP A 417 3.64 -11.30 33.94
CA ASP A 417 3.76 -11.61 35.37
C ASP A 417 5.04 -11.01 35.96
N ALA A 418 4.93 -9.80 36.51
CA ALA A 418 6.06 -9.07 37.07
C ALA A 418 6.71 -9.79 38.27
N ARG A 419 6.01 -10.76 38.91
CA ARG A 419 6.60 -11.62 39.94
C ARG A 419 7.79 -12.43 39.41
N LEU A 420 7.85 -12.68 38.10
CA LEU A 420 8.92 -13.44 37.45
C LEU A 420 10.17 -12.60 37.11
N GLU A 421 10.13 -11.26 37.21
CA GLU A 421 11.23 -10.39 36.79
C GLU A 421 12.55 -10.68 37.51
N HIS A 422 12.50 -11.00 38.81
CA HIS A 422 13.67 -11.33 39.63
C HIS A 422 14.46 -12.53 39.11
N LEU A 423 13.84 -13.41 38.31
CA LEU A 423 14.53 -14.54 37.67
C LEU A 423 15.44 -14.06 36.53
N TYR A 424 15.15 -12.89 35.94
CA TYR A 424 15.76 -12.38 34.71
C TYR A 424 16.53 -11.07 34.90
N GLU A 425 16.72 -10.58 36.12
CA GLU A 425 17.43 -9.33 36.39
C GLU A 425 18.86 -9.39 35.79
N GLY A 426 19.13 -8.55 34.79
CA GLY A 426 20.39 -8.54 34.04
C GLY A 426 20.61 -9.67 33.02
N TRP A 427 19.60 -10.45 32.62
CA TRP A 427 19.76 -11.67 31.78
C TRP A 427 20.53 -11.50 30.46
N THR A 428 20.47 -10.32 29.85
CA THR A 428 21.15 -9.92 28.61
C THR A 428 22.65 -9.62 28.78
N THR A 429 23.15 -9.61 30.02
CA THR A 429 24.53 -9.22 30.39
C THR A 429 25.45 -10.43 30.63
N LEU A 430 26.74 -10.18 30.86
CA LEU A 430 27.73 -11.17 31.29
C LEU A 430 27.63 -11.50 32.79
N GLN A 431 27.15 -10.55 33.58
CA GLN A 431 27.03 -10.60 35.05
C GLN A 431 25.82 -11.42 35.54
N TYR A 432 25.05 -12.00 34.62
CA TYR A 432 23.88 -12.81 34.96
C TYR A 432 24.28 -14.19 35.50
N HIS A 433 23.81 -14.52 36.70
CA HIS A 433 24.19 -15.75 37.42
C HIS A 433 23.02 -16.70 37.74
N ASN A 434 21.76 -16.29 37.56
CA ASN A 434 20.60 -17.16 37.76
C ASN A 434 20.50 -18.16 36.59
N HIS A 435 21.15 -19.31 36.76
CA HIS A 435 21.25 -20.34 35.72
C HIS A 435 20.33 -21.53 35.95
N HIS A 436 19.44 -21.47 36.95
CA HIS A 436 18.60 -22.59 37.38
C HIS A 436 17.40 -22.80 36.44
N VAL A 437 16.84 -21.69 35.91
CA VAL A 437 15.68 -21.70 35.00
C VAL A 437 16.04 -21.84 33.51
N TRP A 438 17.34 -21.99 33.20
CA TRP A 438 17.86 -21.96 31.83
C TRP A 438 18.27 -23.35 31.33
N GLU A 439 17.55 -23.90 30.37
CA GLU A 439 17.88 -25.17 29.73
C GLU A 439 18.83 -24.97 28.53
N ARG A 440 19.22 -26.06 27.85
CA ARG A 440 19.97 -25.98 26.58
C ARG A 440 18.96 -25.75 25.44
N ALA A 441 19.17 -24.74 24.61
CA ALA A 441 18.33 -24.48 23.46
C ALA A 441 18.44 -25.61 22.42
N ALA A 442 17.34 -25.87 21.70
CA ALA A 442 17.31 -26.84 20.62
C ALA A 442 17.84 -26.22 19.32
N GLY A 443 18.89 -26.81 18.75
CA GLY A 443 19.31 -26.54 17.37
C GLY A 443 18.46 -27.36 16.41
N LEU A 444 17.90 -26.72 15.39
CA LEU A 444 17.01 -27.30 14.38
C LEU A 444 17.60 -27.17 12.97
N PRO A 445 17.28 -28.10 12.05
CA PRO A 445 17.45 -27.86 10.62
C PRO A 445 16.51 -26.75 10.14
N ALA A 446 16.77 -26.21 8.94
CA ALA A 446 15.84 -25.28 8.29
C ALA A 446 14.45 -25.95 8.07
N PRO A 447 13.34 -25.24 8.35
CA PRO A 447 12.00 -25.78 8.09
C PRO A 447 11.79 -26.12 6.60
N THR A 448 11.39 -27.35 6.28
CA THR A 448 11.44 -27.94 4.93
C THR A 448 10.63 -27.21 3.84
N LEU A 449 9.66 -26.37 4.24
CA LEU A 449 8.81 -25.59 3.33
C LEU A 449 9.10 -24.08 3.37
N LEU A 450 10.19 -23.65 4.01
CA LEU A 450 10.50 -22.23 4.16
C LEU A 450 10.86 -21.59 2.82
N GLY A 451 10.37 -20.37 2.61
CA GLY A 451 10.74 -19.53 1.49
C GLY A 451 12.18 -19.04 1.54
N LYS A 452 12.62 -18.32 0.49
CA LYS A 452 13.96 -17.72 0.50
C LYS A 452 14.06 -16.72 1.64
N LEU A 453 15.12 -16.84 2.45
CA LEU A 453 15.55 -15.77 3.36
C LEU A 453 16.00 -14.58 2.50
N GLN A 454 15.53 -13.36 2.82
CA GLN A 454 15.88 -12.13 2.10
C GLN A 454 16.15 -10.98 3.07
N ALA A 455 17.07 -10.08 2.72
CA ALA A 455 17.22 -8.82 3.44
C ALA A 455 15.91 -8.00 3.37
N GLN A 456 15.46 -7.45 4.50
CA GLN A 456 14.23 -6.66 4.56
C GLN A 456 14.34 -5.38 3.68
N PRO A 457 13.49 -5.22 2.65
CA PRO A 457 13.62 -4.11 1.69
C PRO A 457 12.91 -2.82 2.15
N ILE A 458 12.14 -2.88 3.23
CA ILE A 458 11.38 -1.76 3.81
C ILE A 458 12.06 -1.25 5.10
N PRO A 459 11.88 0.02 5.48
CA PRO A 459 12.23 0.45 6.84
C PRO A 459 11.42 -0.36 7.88
N PRO A 460 11.96 -0.62 9.08
CA PRO A 460 11.26 -1.40 10.11
C PRO A 460 10.06 -0.63 10.67
N ILE A 461 9.21 -1.33 11.44
CA ILE A 461 8.20 -0.67 12.26
C ILE A 461 8.90 0.03 13.43
N ARG A 462 8.55 1.29 13.70
CA ARG A 462 9.06 2.08 14.83
C ARG A 462 7.95 2.78 15.61
N ARG A 463 8.25 3.12 16.87
CA ARG A 463 7.53 4.13 17.64
C ARG A 463 7.68 5.49 16.96
N GLN A 464 6.58 6.22 16.82
CA GLN A 464 6.53 7.55 16.20
C GLN A 464 6.24 8.60 17.29
N ARG A 465 5.05 9.22 17.29
CA ARG A 465 4.65 10.21 18.30
C ARG A 465 4.24 9.54 19.61
N THR A 466 4.61 10.16 20.73
CA THR A 466 4.02 9.87 22.05
C THR A 466 2.78 10.74 22.21
N LEU A 467 1.71 10.17 22.78
CA LEU A 467 0.42 10.82 23.00
C LEU A 467 0.22 11.09 24.50
N GLN A 468 -0.31 12.27 24.82
CA GLN A 468 -0.63 12.65 26.20
C GLN A 468 -1.95 12.01 26.62
N THR A 469 -1.93 11.14 27.64
CA THR A 469 -3.13 10.49 28.19
C THR A 469 -3.85 11.39 29.19
N THR A 470 -5.09 11.77 28.86
CA THR A 470 -5.97 12.54 29.76
C THR A 470 -6.87 11.60 30.55
N LEU A 471 -6.85 11.69 31.89
CA LEU A 471 -7.81 10.98 32.74
C LEU A 471 -9.19 11.66 32.62
N LEU A 472 -10.15 10.94 32.04
CA LEU A 472 -11.54 11.41 31.90
C LEU A 472 -12.36 11.16 33.16
N SER A 473 -12.19 9.98 33.78
CA SER A 473 -12.97 9.58 34.96
C SER A 473 -12.28 8.48 35.77
N THR A 474 -12.73 8.35 37.02
CA THR A 474 -12.37 7.26 37.94
C THR A 474 -13.64 6.78 38.64
N SER A 475 -13.86 5.47 38.70
CA SER A 475 -15.01 4.85 39.38
C SER A 475 -14.57 3.62 40.20
N PRO A 476 -15.32 3.23 41.25
CA PRO A 476 -15.07 1.98 41.96
C PRO A 476 -15.43 0.78 41.08
N GLY A 477 -14.50 -0.17 40.96
CA GLY A 477 -14.70 -1.46 40.31
C GLY A 477 -15.14 -2.56 41.28
N GLN A 478 -15.19 -3.79 40.77
CA GLN A 478 -15.44 -4.97 41.61
C GLN A 478 -14.16 -5.40 42.36
N ASN A 479 -14.30 -6.24 43.39
CA ASN A 479 -13.17 -6.89 44.08
C ASN A 479 -12.06 -5.92 44.58
N ASN A 480 -12.45 -4.78 45.14
CA ASN A 480 -11.53 -3.74 45.65
C ASN A 480 -10.58 -3.16 44.57
N THR A 481 -11.11 -2.91 43.38
CA THR A 481 -10.41 -2.19 42.28
C THR A 481 -10.97 -0.79 42.07
N ASN A 482 -10.17 0.08 41.46
CA ASN A 482 -10.62 1.28 40.76
C ASN A 482 -10.64 0.97 39.25
N VAL A 483 -11.53 1.64 38.52
CA VAL A 483 -11.54 1.69 37.06
C VAL A 483 -11.24 3.12 36.64
N LEU A 484 -10.20 3.30 35.83
CA LEU A 484 -9.86 4.56 35.18
C LEU A 484 -10.31 4.55 33.72
N LEU A 485 -10.69 5.72 33.20
CA LEU A 485 -10.86 5.94 31.77
C LEU A 485 -9.86 6.99 31.28
N LEU A 486 -9.04 6.63 30.30
CA LEU A 486 -8.06 7.51 29.67
C LEU A 486 -8.45 7.78 28.21
N ASP A 487 -8.21 9.02 27.75
CA ASP A 487 -8.27 9.42 26.34
C ASP A 487 -6.87 9.83 25.86
N THR A 488 -6.44 9.31 24.72
CA THR A 488 -5.17 9.69 24.05
C THR A 488 -5.33 10.88 23.10
N GLY A 489 -6.54 11.41 22.96
CA GLY A 489 -6.93 12.53 22.11
C GLY A 489 -7.15 12.16 20.63
N VAL A 490 -6.65 11.01 20.18
CA VAL A 490 -6.66 10.58 18.77
C VAL A 490 -6.76 9.06 18.66
N ASN A 491 -7.64 8.57 17.79
CA ASN A 491 -7.68 7.15 17.42
C ASN A 491 -6.43 6.80 16.61
N HIS A 492 -5.71 5.76 17.02
CA HIS A 492 -4.41 5.41 16.45
C HIS A 492 -4.14 3.90 16.59
N ALA A 493 -3.09 3.43 15.91
CA ALA A 493 -2.49 2.13 16.22
C ALA A 493 -1.17 2.30 16.97
N GLY A 494 -0.93 1.43 17.95
CA GLY A 494 0.31 1.44 18.71
C GLY A 494 0.22 0.65 20.00
N SER A 495 0.92 1.13 21.02
CA SER A 495 1.04 0.49 22.31
C SER A 495 1.20 1.55 23.42
N CYS A 496 1.19 1.11 24.68
CA CYS A 496 1.41 1.99 25.81
C CYS A 496 2.50 1.45 26.73
N ARG A 497 3.30 2.37 27.28
CA ARG A 497 4.18 2.10 28.41
C ARG A 497 3.37 2.23 29.70
N ILE A 498 3.44 1.24 30.56
CA ILE A 498 2.73 1.19 31.84
C ILE A 498 3.75 1.26 32.98
N GLN A 499 3.59 2.25 33.87
CA GLN A 499 4.53 2.51 34.96
C GLN A 499 3.82 2.49 36.32
N LEU A 500 4.36 1.71 37.26
CA LEU A 500 3.96 1.72 38.68
C LEU A 500 5.10 2.30 39.51
N LEU A 501 4.96 3.57 39.89
CA LEU A 501 5.99 4.40 40.51
C LEU A 501 6.12 4.16 42.01
N GLN A 502 7.32 4.37 42.56
CA GLN A 502 7.59 4.23 43.99
C GLN A 502 6.96 5.38 44.81
N GLY A 503 5.69 5.21 45.18
CA GLY A 503 4.86 6.16 45.93
C GLY A 503 5.25 6.38 47.41
N GLY A 504 6.54 6.49 47.72
CA GLY A 504 7.09 6.83 49.04
C GLY A 504 7.03 5.74 50.12
N ASN A 505 6.18 4.72 49.98
CA ASN A 505 6.05 3.62 50.94
C ASN A 505 6.27 2.25 50.27
N THR A 506 7.35 1.57 50.62
CA THR A 506 7.74 0.27 50.06
C THR A 506 6.75 -0.86 50.42
N TYR A 507 6.08 -0.80 51.57
CA TYR A 507 5.16 -1.86 52.01
C TYR A 507 3.95 -2.03 51.06
N MET A 508 3.55 -0.97 50.35
CA MET A 508 2.47 -1.01 49.36
C MET A 508 2.66 -2.12 48.31
N PHE A 509 3.89 -2.33 47.83
CA PHE A 509 4.14 -3.33 46.78
C PHE A 509 3.97 -4.76 47.29
N GLN A 510 4.26 -5.02 48.57
CA GLN A 510 4.10 -6.35 49.17
C GLN A 510 2.63 -6.75 49.28
N GLU A 511 1.72 -5.79 49.53
CA GLU A 511 0.28 -6.03 49.54
C GLU A 511 -0.32 -6.21 48.14
N LEU A 512 0.37 -5.71 47.09
CA LEU A 512 -0.06 -5.78 45.70
C LEU A 512 0.37 -7.06 44.96
N VAL A 513 1.27 -7.88 45.52
CA VAL A 513 1.80 -9.08 44.86
C VAL A 513 0.69 -10.02 44.42
N GLY A 514 0.66 -10.37 43.13
CA GLY A 514 -0.34 -11.26 42.54
C GLY A 514 -1.70 -10.63 42.26
N GLN A 515 -1.92 -9.36 42.61
CA GLN A 515 -3.06 -8.58 42.11
C GLN A 515 -2.82 -8.18 40.64
N GLN A 516 -3.86 -7.79 39.91
CA GLN A 516 -3.77 -7.50 38.48
C GLN A 516 -4.14 -6.06 38.11
N ILE A 517 -3.40 -5.50 37.17
CA ILE A 517 -3.83 -4.36 36.35
C ILE A 517 -4.27 -4.91 34.99
N GLN A 518 -5.42 -4.46 34.48
CA GLN A 518 -5.99 -4.89 33.21
C GLN A 518 -6.31 -3.67 32.35
N LEU A 519 -5.83 -3.65 31.11
CA LEU A 519 -6.09 -2.63 30.12
C LEU A 519 -7.05 -3.18 29.06
N LEU A 520 -8.13 -2.46 28.77
CA LEU A 520 -9.04 -2.71 27.65
C LEU A 520 -8.98 -1.51 26.70
N TYR A 521 -8.86 -1.80 25.41
CA TYR A 521 -8.65 -0.81 24.35
C TYR A 521 -9.90 -0.65 23.46
N GLY A 522 -10.22 0.57 23.02
CA GLY A 522 -11.37 0.83 22.16
C GLY A 522 -11.34 2.17 21.43
N GLU A 523 -12.03 2.25 20.30
CA GLU A 523 -12.17 3.47 19.49
C GLU A 523 -13.21 4.45 20.03
N LEU A 524 -14.14 3.97 20.85
CA LEU A 524 -15.36 4.67 21.25
C LEU A 524 -15.60 4.63 22.76
N LEU A 525 -16.55 5.47 23.18
CA LEU A 525 -17.25 5.35 24.46
C LEU A 525 -18.72 5.00 24.20
N HIS A 526 -19.34 4.30 25.14
CA HIS A 526 -20.79 4.21 25.23
C HIS A 526 -21.38 5.53 25.78
N LYS A 527 -22.67 5.79 25.56
CA LYS A 527 -23.38 7.02 25.99
C LYS A 527 -23.33 7.31 27.50
N ASN A 528 -23.08 6.30 28.32
CA ASN A 528 -22.86 6.43 29.78
C ASN A 528 -21.43 6.86 30.16
N GLY A 529 -20.54 7.06 29.19
CA GLY A 529 -19.13 7.39 29.40
C GLY A 529 -18.22 6.19 29.72
N THR A 530 -18.68 4.94 29.65
CA THR A 530 -17.80 3.76 29.76
C THR A 530 -17.17 3.41 28.40
N ILE A 531 -16.03 2.71 28.39
CA ILE A 531 -15.36 2.35 27.14
C ILE A 531 -16.22 1.44 26.26
N ASN A 532 -16.11 1.60 24.95
CA ASN A 532 -16.66 0.67 23.98
C ASN A 532 -15.54 0.12 23.08
N GLY A 533 -15.26 -1.19 23.21
CA GLY A 533 -14.30 -1.93 22.40
C GLY A 533 -14.91 -2.76 21.27
N ARG A 534 -16.22 -2.63 20.98
CA ARG A 534 -16.97 -3.54 20.10
C ARG A 534 -16.56 -3.46 18.63
N THR A 535 -16.27 -2.26 18.11
CA THR A 535 -15.76 -2.04 16.73
C THR A 535 -14.42 -2.72 16.48
N SER A 536 -13.64 -2.91 17.55
CA SER A 536 -12.27 -3.42 17.54
C SER A 536 -12.15 -4.92 17.86
N VAL A 537 -13.27 -5.64 17.96
CA VAL A 537 -13.29 -7.07 18.33
C VAL A 537 -12.74 -7.95 17.22
N VAL A 538 -11.72 -8.73 17.56
CA VAL A 538 -10.91 -9.56 16.65
C VAL A 538 -11.78 -10.50 15.83
N GLY A 539 -11.70 -10.41 14.50
CA GLY A 539 -12.48 -11.20 13.56
C GLY A 539 -13.99 -11.16 13.79
N GLN A 540 -14.53 -10.07 14.35
CA GLN A 540 -15.95 -9.94 14.73
C GLN A 540 -16.45 -11.03 15.71
N LEU A 541 -15.54 -11.65 16.48
CA LEU A 541 -15.86 -12.69 17.48
C LEU A 541 -16.54 -12.08 18.72
N LYS A 542 -17.85 -11.82 18.60
CA LYS A 542 -18.65 -10.98 19.52
C LYS A 542 -19.68 -11.73 20.36
N LYS A 543 -19.73 -13.06 20.27
CA LYS A 543 -20.75 -13.94 20.86
C LYS A 543 -20.11 -15.26 21.30
N ARG A 544 -20.82 -15.98 22.17
CA ARG A 544 -20.38 -17.25 22.74
C ARG A 544 -19.90 -18.25 21.69
N SER A 545 -18.66 -18.72 21.81
CA SER A 545 -18.06 -19.62 20.81
C SER A 545 -18.39 -21.08 21.08
N GLU A 546 -18.62 -21.85 20.01
CA GLU A 546 -18.61 -23.32 20.04
C GLU A 546 -17.17 -23.88 20.13
N THR A 547 -16.16 -23.06 19.81
CA THR A 547 -14.74 -23.44 19.89
C THR A 547 -14.25 -23.25 21.32
N LYS A 548 -14.11 -24.34 22.07
CA LYS A 548 -13.59 -24.32 23.45
C LYS A 548 -12.30 -23.48 23.55
N CYS A 549 -12.24 -22.58 24.53
CA CYS A 549 -11.14 -21.65 24.79
C CYS A 549 -10.90 -20.56 23.73
N GLN A 550 -11.73 -20.44 22.69
CA GLN A 550 -11.90 -19.16 21.99
C GLN A 550 -12.70 -18.24 22.93
N PRO A 551 -12.31 -16.96 23.12
CA PRO A 551 -13.06 -16.05 23.97
C PRO A 551 -14.44 -15.75 23.38
N ASP A 552 -15.44 -15.59 24.26
CA ASP A 552 -16.82 -15.26 23.88
C ASP A 552 -16.96 -13.82 23.35
N ILE A 553 -16.04 -12.92 23.73
CA ILE A 553 -15.76 -11.67 23.01
C ILE A 553 -14.24 -11.50 22.91
N ALA A 554 -13.70 -11.45 21.70
CA ALA A 554 -12.27 -11.33 21.45
C ALA A 554 -11.80 -9.85 21.51
N TYR A 555 -11.78 -9.28 22.71
CA TYR A 555 -11.25 -7.93 22.94
C TYR A 555 -9.72 -7.86 22.82
N GLN A 556 -9.22 -6.69 22.46
CA GLN A 556 -7.81 -6.29 22.59
C GLN A 556 -7.53 -5.91 24.05
N GLN A 557 -6.66 -6.64 24.77
CA GLN A 557 -6.39 -6.39 26.19
C GLN A 557 -4.95 -6.72 26.60
N ASP A 558 -4.37 -5.92 27.49
CA ASP A 558 -3.12 -6.28 28.17
C ASP A 558 -3.38 -6.51 29.67
N ILE A 559 -2.76 -7.55 30.24
CA ILE A 559 -2.97 -7.96 31.64
C ILE A 559 -1.62 -8.07 32.35
N ILE A 560 -1.49 -7.41 33.50
CA ILE A 560 -0.26 -7.33 34.27
C ILE A 560 -0.52 -7.88 35.68
N THR A 561 0.07 -9.02 36.02
CA THR A 561 0.13 -9.53 37.39
C THR A 561 1.30 -8.87 38.13
N LEU A 562 1.02 -8.23 39.25
CA LEU A 562 1.98 -7.37 39.97
C LEU A 562 2.99 -8.14 40.83
N GLY A 563 4.22 -7.63 40.87
CA GLY A 563 5.32 -8.07 41.75
C GLY A 563 5.47 -7.19 43.00
N ASP A 564 6.57 -7.38 43.72
CA ASP A 564 6.93 -6.69 44.97
C ASP A 564 7.78 -5.43 44.77
N LYS A 565 7.91 -4.96 43.52
CA LYS A 565 8.73 -3.82 43.08
C LYS A 565 7.93 -2.82 42.25
N PRO A 566 8.43 -1.57 42.07
CA PRO A 566 8.01 -0.67 40.99
C PRO A 566 8.10 -1.35 39.62
N LEU A 567 7.22 -0.95 38.69
CA LEU A 567 7.11 -1.52 37.33
C LEU A 567 7.36 -0.47 36.26
N ASP A 568 8.02 -0.85 35.18
CA ASP A 568 8.14 -0.07 33.94
C ASP A 568 8.09 -1.04 32.75
N TRP A 569 6.89 -1.27 32.20
CA TRP A 569 6.64 -2.28 31.18
C TRP A 569 6.06 -1.68 29.90
N THR A 570 6.21 -2.37 28.78
CA THR A 570 5.60 -2.03 27.49
C THR A 570 5.43 -3.32 26.68
N PRO A 571 4.24 -3.60 26.10
CA PRO A 571 4.06 -4.70 25.16
C PRO A 571 5.08 -4.66 24.03
N SER A 572 5.61 -5.83 23.67
CA SER A 572 6.73 -6.03 22.75
C SER A 572 6.36 -6.79 21.48
N TRP A 573 5.23 -7.49 21.49
CA TRP A 573 4.81 -8.49 20.51
C TRP A 573 3.39 -8.27 19.98
N SER A 574 2.61 -7.40 20.64
CA SER A 574 1.28 -6.96 20.24
C SER A 574 1.27 -5.48 19.81
N TRP A 575 0.15 -5.05 19.23
CA TRP A 575 -0.26 -3.66 19.12
C TRP A 575 -1.78 -3.60 19.08
N HIS A 576 -2.35 -2.45 19.39
CA HIS A 576 -3.80 -2.23 19.48
C HIS A 576 -4.21 -1.05 18.61
N GLY A 577 -5.43 -1.08 18.06
CA GLY A 577 -6.09 0.09 17.47
C GLY A 577 -7.11 0.68 18.44
N PHE A 578 -6.93 1.94 18.87
CA PHE A 578 -7.75 2.58 19.91
C PHE A 578 -7.60 4.11 19.99
N ARG A 579 -8.56 4.75 20.68
CA ARG A 579 -8.44 6.10 21.24
C ARG A 579 -8.48 6.09 22.76
N TYR A 580 -9.40 5.29 23.31
CA TYR A 580 -9.71 5.21 24.74
C TYR A 580 -9.13 3.95 25.36
N ILE A 581 -8.84 4.04 26.66
CA ILE A 581 -8.30 2.95 27.46
C ILE A 581 -9.07 2.89 28.78
N GLN A 582 -9.63 1.73 29.10
CA GLN A 582 -10.13 1.46 30.43
C GLN A 582 -9.06 0.67 31.19
N VAL A 583 -8.63 1.19 32.34
CA VAL A 583 -7.65 0.52 33.20
C VAL A 583 -8.30 0.12 34.52
N THR A 584 -8.45 -1.18 34.74
CA THR A 584 -8.88 -1.74 36.04
C THR A 584 -7.63 -2.04 36.85
N LEU A 585 -7.56 -1.55 38.10
CA LEU A 585 -6.37 -1.64 38.96
C LEU A 585 -6.74 -1.68 40.46
N PRO A 586 -5.93 -2.28 41.34
CA PRO A 586 -6.18 -2.32 42.79
C PRO A 586 -6.47 -0.95 43.42
N ALA A 587 -7.45 -0.86 44.32
CA ALA A 587 -7.96 0.43 44.82
C ALA A 587 -6.92 1.28 45.60
N ALA A 588 -5.85 0.66 46.10
CA ALA A 588 -4.71 1.34 46.74
C ALA A 588 -3.76 2.05 45.74
N ILE A 589 -3.89 1.76 44.45
CA ILE A 589 -3.14 2.40 43.38
C ILE A 589 -3.94 3.64 42.91
N HIS A 590 -3.25 4.77 42.79
CA HIS A 590 -3.84 6.05 42.39
C HIS A 590 -3.13 6.62 41.16
N TYR A 591 -3.91 7.12 40.20
CA TYR A 591 -3.39 7.74 38.98
C TYR A 591 -2.50 8.95 39.28
N SER A 592 -1.51 9.20 38.41
CA SER A 592 -0.43 10.20 38.52
C SER A 592 0.52 10.05 39.72
N LYS A 593 0.03 9.61 40.89
CA LYS A 593 0.81 9.44 42.13
C LYS A 593 1.53 8.10 42.21
N HIS A 594 0.83 7.01 41.91
CA HIS A 594 1.37 5.64 41.91
C HIS A 594 1.44 5.06 40.50
N PHE A 595 0.55 5.47 39.58
CA PHE A 595 0.39 4.83 38.27
C PHE A 595 0.32 5.85 37.13
N GLN A 596 1.05 5.58 36.04
CA GLN A 596 1.10 6.41 34.82
C GLN A 596 1.12 5.51 33.57
N VAL A 597 0.60 6.02 32.45
CA VAL A 597 0.53 5.31 31.17
C VAL A 597 0.91 6.26 30.03
N ASP A 598 1.99 5.99 29.30
CA ASP A 598 2.40 6.79 28.12
C ASP A 598 2.11 5.99 26.84
N CYS A 599 1.10 6.39 26.06
CA CYS A 599 0.78 5.74 24.79
C CYS A 599 1.52 6.34 23.61
N PHE A 600 1.78 5.56 22.57
CA PHE A 600 2.54 6.00 21.41
C PHE A 600 2.11 5.28 20.14
N THR A 601 2.12 6.00 19.01
CA THR A 601 1.79 5.40 17.71
C THR A 601 2.97 4.59 17.16
N MET A 602 2.67 3.56 16.38
CA MET A 602 3.66 2.69 15.73
C MET A 602 3.34 2.58 14.23
N ARG A 603 4.37 2.57 13.37
CA ARG A 603 4.23 2.29 11.93
C ARG A 603 5.55 1.90 11.29
N THR A 604 5.48 1.31 10.11
CA THR A 604 6.57 1.14 9.13
C THR A 604 7.13 2.50 8.79
N ASP A 605 8.41 2.71 9.06
CA ASP A 605 9.02 4.05 9.14
C ASP A 605 9.40 4.62 7.76
N VAL A 606 8.40 4.76 6.87
CA VAL A 606 8.53 5.43 5.58
C VAL A 606 8.55 6.95 5.74
N ASP A 607 9.33 7.65 4.91
CA ASP A 607 9.44 9.10 4.90
C ASP A 607 8.12 9.77 4.46
N VAL A 608 7.85 10.99 4.94
CA VAL A 608 6.75 11.84 4.45
C VAL A 608 7.25 12.67 3.27
N ILE A 609 6.55 12.63 2.13
CA ILE A 609 6.99 13.32 0.90
C ILE A 609 6.17 14.55 0.52
N VAL A 610 5.00 14.79 1.12
CA VAL A 610 4.31 16.09 0.97
C VAL A 610 4.52 16.95 2.22
N SER A 611 5.14 18.11 2.00
CA SER A 611 5.37 19.14 3.01
C SER A 611 4.74 20.46 2.57
N ASN A 612 4.59 21.40 3.51
CA ASN A 612 4.07 22.75 3.26
C ASN A 612 2.70 22.79 2.55
N PHE A 613 1.85 21.76 2.73
CA PHE A 613 0.45 21.87 2.30
C PHE A 613 -0.23 22.96 3.13
N THR A 614 -0.88 23.90 2.44
CA THR A 614 -1.81 24.86 3.06
C THR A 614 -2.94 25.18 2.09
N SER A 615 -4.11 25.53 2.62
CA SER A 615 -5.19 26.15 1.84
C SER A 615 -5.85 27.31 2.58
N SER A 616 -6.81 27.99 1.95
CA SER A 616 -7.60 29.03 2.62
C SER A 616 -8.84 28.51 3.39
N ASP A 617 -9.14 27.21 3.38
CA ASP A 617 -10.08 26.58 4.33
C ASP A 617 -9.30 25.62 5.25
N PRO A 618 -9.12 25.96 6.54
CA PRO A 618 -8.43 25.11 7.51
C PRO A 618 -9.00 23.69 7.64
N TRP A 619 -10.25 23.45 7.23
CA TRP A 619 -10.81 22.10 7.19
C TRP A 619 -10.10 21.17 6.20
N LEU A 620 -9.50 21.69 5.13
CA LEU A 620 -8.74 20.82 4.22
C LEU A 620 -7.43 20.36 4.88
N ASP A 621 -6.84 21.18 5.75
CA ASP A 621 -5.67 20.80 6.56
C ASP A 621 -6.06 19.79 7.68
N GLU A 622 -7.25 19.95 8.27
CA GLU A 622 -7.87 18.98 9.20
C GLU A 622 -8.15 17.64 8.52
N LEU A 623 -8.70 17.65 7.30
CA LEU A 623 -8.97 16.46 6.49
C LEU A 623 -7.66 15.71 6.16
N ARG A 624 -6.58 16.39 5.77
CA ARG A 624 -5.26 15.75 5.60
C ARG A 624 -4.78 15.08 6.88
N THR A 625 -5.02 15.71 8.03
CA THR A 625 -4.67 15.15 9.35
C THR A 625 -5.49 13.89 9.64
N LEU A 626 -6.79 13.89 9.30
CA LEU A 626 -7.69 12.74 9.42
C LEU A 626 -7.21 11.56 8.56
N VAL A 627 -6.91 11.80 7.27
CA VAL A 627 -6.36 10.79 6.34
C VAL A 627 -5.02 10.26 6.86
N ARG A 628 -4.12 11.15 7.29
CA ARG A 628 -2.78 10.79 7.77
C ARG A 628 -2.82 9.92 9.03
N ASN A 629 -3.63 10.26 10.03
CA ASN A 629 -3.81 9.44 11.23
C ASN A 629 -4.25 8.01 10.89
N THR A 630 -5.11 7.86 9.87
CA THR A 630 -5.58 6.56 9.39
C THR A 630 -4.48 5.74 8.72
N PHE A 631 -3.67 6.32 7.85
CA PHE A 631 -2.52 5.62 7.27
C PHE A 631 -1.42 5.33 8.30
N GLU A 632 -1.11 6.26 9.22
CA GLU A 632 -0.18 6.01 10.33
C GLU A 632 -0.63 4.79 11.16
N SER A 633 -1.93 4.59 11.34
CA SER A 633 -2.48 3.46 12.09
C SER A 633 -2.32 2.11 11.38
N ASN A 634 -2.46 2.09 10.05
CA ASN A 634 -2.58 0.83 9.30
C ASN A 634 -1.24 0.28 8.78
N LEU A 635 -0.15 1.05 8.82
CA LEU A 635 1.15 0.70 8.24
C LEU A 635 2.01 -0.27 9.10
N MET A 636 1.59 -1.50 9.35
CA MET A 636 2.33 -2.51 10.14
C MET A 636 3.02 -3.59 9.27
N SER A 637 4.10 -3.25 8.56
CA SER A 637 4.86 -4.05 7.56
C SER A 637 4.09 -4.51 6.30
N VAL A 638 2.76 -4.45 6.40
CA VAL A 638 1.76 -4.31 5.35
C VAL A 638 0.97 -3.03 5.67
N GLU A 639 0.11 -2.54 4.77
CA GLU A 639 -0.99 -1.66 5.20
C GLU A 639 -2.33 -2.36 5.07
N SER A 640 -3.07 -2.29 6.18
CA SER A 640 -4.30 -3.02 6.47
C SER A 640 -5.57 -2.22 6.21
N ASP A 641 -6.68 -2.95 6.11
CA ASP A 641 -8.04 -2.42 6.23
C ASP A 641 -8.28 -1.69 7.57
N CYS A 642 -7.89 -2.29 8.69
CA CYS A 642 -8.04 -1.70 10.01
C CYS A 642 -6.93 -2.16 10.97
N PRO A 643 -6.56 -1.35 11.97
CA PRO A 643 -5.43 -1.64 12.84
C PRO A 643 -5.73 -2.67 13.94
N HIS A 644 -7.00 -3.07 14.11
CA HIS A 644 -7.49 -3.79 15.29
C HIS A 644 -8.09 -5.17 15.00
N ARG A 645 -9.24 -5.25 14.32
CA ARG A 645 -10.04 -6.48 14.23
C ARG A 645 -9.56 -7.50 13.19
N GLU A 646 -8.96 -7.04 12.09
CA GLU A 646 -8.59 -7.87 10.94
C GLU A 646 -7.12 -7.71 10.57
N ARG A 647 -6.63 -6.47 10.36
CA ARG A 647 -5.20 -6.17 10.12
C ARG A 647 -4.68 -6.80 8.82
N PHE A 648 -5.51 -6.87 7.78
CA PHE A 648 -5.21 -7.58 6.53
C PHE A 648 -5.02 -6.64 5.34
N GLN A 649 -4.04 -6.98 4.49
CA GLN A 649 -3.69 -6.21 3.30
C GLN A 649 -4.62 -6.57 2.12
N TYR A 650 -5.86 -6.06 2.17
CA TYR A 650 -6.88 -6.25 1.14
C TYR A 650 -6.60 -5.43 -0.13
N GLY A 651 -6.64 -6.06 -1.30
CA GLY A 651 -6.29 -5.41 -2.58
C GLY A 651 -7.25 -4.29 -3.02
N GLY A 652 -8.51 -4.32 -2.57
CA GLY A 652 -9.51 -3.30 -2.89
C GLY A 652 -9.16 -1.93 -2.32
N ASP A 653 -8.84 -1.89 -1.02
CA ASP A 653 -8.32 -0.71 -0.31
C ASP A 653 -7.11 -0.12 -1.03
N GLN A 654 -6.27 -0.97 -1.61
CA GLN A 654 -5.07 -0.53 -2.33
C GLN A 654 -5.36 0.08 -3.69
N LEU A 655 -6.34 -0.44 -4.43
CA LEU A 655 -6.78 0.18 -5.68
C LEU A 655 -7.58 1.47 -5.44
N GLY A 656 -8.34 1.55 -4.34
CA GLY A 656 -9.10 2.74 -3.94
C GLY A 656 -8.22 3.87 -3.39
N ALA A 657 -7.39 3.56 -2.39
CA ALA A 657 -6.67 4.53 -1.56
C ALA A 657 -5.13 4.41 -1.59
N GLY A 658 -4.53 3.43 -2.27
CA GLY A 658 -3.07 3.26 -2.29
C GLY A 658 -2.32 4.48 -2.86
N GLU A 659 -2.87 5.17 -3.86
CA GLU A 659 -2.31 6.42 -4.39
C GLU A 659 -2.41 7.58 -3.38
N ALA A 660 -3.36 7.56 -2.43
CA ALA A 660 -3.43 8.53 -1.34
C ALA A 660 -2.26 8.36 -0.36
N GLY A 661 -1.91 7.12 -0.03
CA GLY A 661 -0.72 6.80 0.75
C GLY A 661 0.56 7.25 0.06
N MET A 662 0.66 7.05 -1.27
CA MET A 662 1.76 7.56 -2.09
C MET A 662 1.84 9.09 -2.18
N SER A 663 0.72 9.81 -2.05
CA SER A 663 0.74 11.29 -1.95
C SER A 663 1.11 11.80 -0.55
N ILE A 664 1.24 10.93 0.45
CA ILE A 664 1.71 11.31 1.80
C ILE A 664 3.15 10.83 2.03
N TYR A 665 3.52 9.63 1.57
CA TYR A 665 4.77 8.94 1.94
C TYR A 665 5.61 8.43 0.76
N ASP A 666 6.91 8.24 0.99
CA ASP A 666 7.77 7.47 0.09
C ASP A 666 7.47 5.97 0.21
N TRP A 667 6.56 5.49 -0.62
CA TRP A 667 6.22 4.08 -0.73
C TRP A 667 7.03 3.34 -1.81
N SER A 668 8.16 3.87 -2.28
CA SER A 668 8.96 3.23 -3.35
C SER A 668 9.43 1.81 -3.01
N SER A 669 9.85 1.55 -1.77
CA SER A 669 10.16 0.20 -1.29
C SER A 669 8.93 -0.55 -0.78
N PHE A 670 8.00 0.17 -0.15
CA PHE A 670 6.82 -0.41 0.50
C PHE A 670 5.80 -0.97 -0.51
N LEU A 671 5.48 -0.22 -1.56
CA LEU A 671 4.62 -0.67 -2.65
C LEU A 671 5.30 -1.77 -3.48
N ARG A 672 6.64 -1.73 -3.66
CA ARG A 672 7.39 -2.86 -4.26
C ARG A 672 7.21 -4.13 -3.43
N LYS A 673 7.42 -4.06 -2.10
CA LYS A 673 7.20 -5.19 -1.18
C LYS A 673 5.76 -5.72 -1.27
N ARG A 674 4.76 -4.85 -1.31
CA ARG A 674 3.34 -5.22 -1.48
C ARG A 674 3.04 -5.91 -2.81
N VAL A 675 3.56 -5.43 -3.93
CA VAL A 675 3.41 -6.11 -5.23
C VAL A 675 4.02 -7.52 -5.16
N LEU A 676 5.17 -7.66 -4.50
CA LEU A 676 5.82 -8.97 -4.29
C LEU A 676 5.02 -9.89 -3.34
N ASP A 677 4.38 -9.36 -2.28
CA ASP A 677 3.44 -10.14 -1.45
C ASP A 677 2.31 -10.74 -2.31
N TYR A 678 1.75 -9.95 -3.22
CA TYR A 678 0.68 -10.37 -4.14
C TYR A 678 1.14 -11.40 -5.17
N ASN A 679 2.35 -11.24 -5.73
CA ASN A 679 2.98 -12.22 -6.60
C ASN A 679 3.24 -13.56 -5.84
N ASP A 680 3.68 -13.50 -4.59
CA ASP A 680 3.94 -14.66 -3.72
C ASP A 680 2.65 -15.40 -3.32
N ALA A 681 1.56 -14.65 -3.08
CA ALA A 681 0.25 -15.18 -2.69
C ALA A 681 -0.61 -15.66 -3.88
N GLN A 682 -0.23 -15.36 -5.12
CA GLN A 682 -0.99 -15.64 -6.34
C GLN A 682 -1.41 -17.12 -6.46
N ARG A 683 -2.65 -17.35 -6.88
CA ARG A 683 -3.25 -18.68 -6.98
C ARG A 683 -2.71 -19.46 -8.17
N ARG A 684 -2.99 -20.77 -8.14
CA ARG A 684 -2.67 -21.72 -9.21
C ARG A 684 -3.85 -22.63 -9.51
N ASP A 685 -3.90 -23.15 -10.72
CA ASP A 685 -4.86 -24.17 -11.14
C ASP A 685 -4.42 -25.59 -10.73
N ASP A 686 -5.25 -26.59 -11.05
CA ASP A 686 -4.97 -28.01 -10.77
C ASP A 686 -3.75 -28.55 -11.55
N ASN A 687 -3.30 -27.82 -12.58
CA ASN A 687 -2.07 -28.11 -13.35
C ASN A 687 -0.85 -27.34 -12.83
N ASN A 688 -0.96 -26.65 -11.70
CA ASN A 688 0.07 -25.80 -11.09
C ASN A 688 0.49 -24.58 -11.94
N LYS A 689 -0.29 -24.16 -12.95
CA LYS A 689 -0.12 -22.88 -13.66
C LYS A 689 -0.58 -21.73 -12.76
N LEU A 690 0.11 -20.58 -12.79
CA LEU A 690 -0.38 -19.34 -12.19
C LEU A 690 -1.74 -18.93 -12.78
N THR A 691 -2.62 -18.40 -11.92
CA THR A 691 -3.93 -17.85 -12.30
C THR A 691 -4.10 -16.42 -11.75
N GLY A 692 -5.09 -16.17 -10.89
CA GLY A 692 -5.39 -14.83 -10.37
C GLY A 692 -4.76 -14.53 -9.02
N PHE A 693 -4.82 -13.26 -8.63
CA PHE A 693 -4.38 -12.79 -7.32
C PHE A 693 -5.40 -13.12 -6.22
N THR A 694 -4.94 -13.17 -4.97
CA THR A 694 -5.79 -13.35 -3.79
C THR A 694 -6.53 -12.07 -3.42
N GLU A 695 -7.45 -12.16 -2.47
CA GLU A 695 -8.14 -11.00 -1.89
C GLU A 695 -7.26 -10.27 -0.86
N THR A 696 -6.44 -11.04 -0.14
CA THR A 696 -5.44 -10.59 0.84
C THR A 696 -4.07 -11.16 0.49
N ALA A 697 -3.00 -10.41 0.76
CA ALA A 697 -1.62 -10.88 0.61
C ALA A 697 -0.74 -10.36 1.77
N PRO A 698 -0.12 -11.21 2.61
CA PRO A 698 -0.17 -12.68 2.60
C PRO A 698 -1.59 -13.26 2.75
N TYR A 699 -1.80 -14.45 2.17
CA TYR A 699 -3.14 -15.02 2.03
C TYR A 699 -3.68 -15.60 3.34
N VAL A 700 -4.75 -15.00 3.89
CA VAL A 700 -5.34 -15.41 5.18
C VAL A 700 -6.49 -16.41 5.03
N GLY A 701 -6.77 -16.85 3.80
CA GLY A 701 -7.85 -17.79 3.46
C GLY A 701 -9.15 -17.14 2.98
N ILE A 702 -9.20 -15.80 2.91
CA ILE A 702 -10.33 -15.03 2.39
C ILE A 702 -10.26 -14.97 0.87
N ALA A 703 -11.36 -15.34 0.21
CA ALA A 703 -11.52 -15.42 -1.24
C ALA A 703 -13.01 -15.43 -1.60
N ASP A 704 -13.75 -14.37 -1.23
CA ASP A 704 -15.15 -14.21 -1.64
C ASP A 704 -15.25 -13.70 -3.08
N LYS A 705 -16.34 -14.06 -3.76
CA LYS A 705 -16.69 -13.67 -5.14
C LYS A 705 -15.55 -13.77 -6.17
N GLY A 706 -14.59 -14.67 -5.93
CA GLY A 706 -13.38 -14.83 -6.74
C GLY A 706 -13.62 -15.43 -8.12
N LEU A 707 -12.68 -15.18 -9.03
CA LEU A 707 -12.65 -15.72 -10.40
C LEU A 707 -12.12 -17.18 -10.41
N GLY A 708 -12.62 -18.03 -9.51
CA GLY A 708 -12.14 -19.40 -9.31
C GLY A 708 -10.82 -19.52 -8.55
N PHE A 709 -10.31 -20.75 -8.39
CA PHE A 709 -9.00 -21.13 -7.82
C PHE A 709 -8.61 -20.54 -6.43
N GLY A 710 -9.58 -19.99 -5.69
CA GLY A 710 -9.35 -19.27 -4.42
C GLY A 710 -8.79 -17.85 -4.61
N THR A 711 -9.01 -17.24 -5.78
CA THR A 711 -8.65 -15.85 -6.09
C THR A 711 -9.60 -14.86 -5.41
N GLY A 712 -9.23 -13.58 -5.32
CA GLY A 712 -10.10 -12.53 -4.79
C GLY A 712 -11.09 -11.96 -5.83
N PRO A 713 -11.96 -11.01 -5.44
CA PRO A 713 -12.82 -10.28 -6.35
C PRO A 713 -12.02 -9.52 -7.42
N ILE A 714 -12.59 -9.31 -8.61
CA ILE A 714 -11.86 -8.67 -9.74
C ILE A 714 -11.30 -7.28 -9.39
N GLY A 715 -12.02 -6.47 -8.60
CA GLY A 715 -11.52 -5.15 -8.14
C GLY A 715 -10.31 -5.25 -7.20
N TRP A 716 -10.25 -6.27 -6.35
CA TRP A 716 -9.11 -6.53 -5.47
C TRP A 716 -7.90 -7.04 -6.28
N GLN A 717 -8.13 -7.86 -7.31
CA GLN A 717 -7.06 -8.31 -8.21
C GLN A 717 -6.51 -7.20 -9.13
N THR A 718 -7.36 -6.23 -9.51
CA THR A 718 -7.00 -5.11 -10.41
C THR A 718 -5.94 -4.18 -9.80
N PHE A 719 -5.73 -4.22 -8.47
CA PHE A 719 -4.63 -3.52 -7.80
C PHE A 719 -3.26 -3.82 -8.41
N GLN A 720 -2.92 -5.09 -8.66
CA GLN A 720 -1.54 -5.48 -9.02
C GLN A 720 -1.04 -4.82 -10.32
N PRO A 721 -1.77 -4.82 -11.46
CA PRO A 721 -1.32 -4.13 -12.67
C PRO A 721 -1.32 -2.59 -12.54
N GLU A 722 -2.24 -1.99 -11.79
CA GLU A 722 -2.24 -0.54 -11.55
C GLU A 722 -1.04 -0.11 -10.68
N ALA A 723 -0.73 -0.88 -9.63
CA ALA A 723 0.42 -0.65 -8.75
C ALA A 723 1.76 -0.66 -9.49
N LEU A 724 1.93 -1.53 -10.50
CA LEU A 724 3.11 -1.53 -11.37
C LEU A 724 3.23 -0.23 -12.17
N LEU A 725 2.11 0.31 -12.67
CA LEU A 725 2.11 1.61 -13.34
C LEU A 725 2.36 2.77 -12.37
N TRP A 726 1.90 2.69 -11.12
CA TRP A 726 2.21 3.70 -10.10
C TRP A 726 3.69 3.67 -9.72
N LEU A 727 4.28 2.49 -9.47
CA LEU A 727 5.72 2.30 -9.25
C LEU A 727 6.56 2.88 -10.39
N TYR A 728 6.16 2.65 -11.64
CA TYR A 728 6.85 3.21 -12.81
C TYR A 728 6.69 4.74 -12.92
N LYS A 729 5.47 5.27 -12.77
CA LYS A 729 5.19 6.71 -12.94
C LYS A 729 5.78 7.57 -11.83
N TYR A 730 5.64 7.16 -10.58
CA TYR A 730 6.12 7.91 -9.41
C TYR A 730 7.60 7.65 -9.10
N TYR A 731 8.07 6.40 -9.23
CA TYR A 731 9.40 5.99 -8.79
C TYR A 731 10.35 5.49 -9.90
N GLY A 732 9.87 5.35 -11.13
CA GLY A 732 10.68 4.94 -12.29
C GLY A 732 11.01 3.44 -12.34
N ASP A 733 10.45 2.65 -11.41
CA ASP A 733 10.78 1.24 -11.18
C ASP A 733 10.28 0.34 -12.31
N ILE A 734 11.14 0.24 -13.32
CA ILE A 734 11.01 -0.67 -14.46
C ILE A 734 11.36 -2.11 -14.09
N LYS A 735 12.16 -2.32 -13.03
CA LYS A 735 12.68 -3.65 -12.67
C LYS A 735 11.58 -4.50 -12.05
N THR A 736 10.85 -3.98 -11.05
CA THR A 736 9.69 -4.65 -10.45
C THR A 736 8.60 -4.93 -11.49
N LEU A 737 8.41 -4.02 -12.45
CA LEU A 737 7.46 -4.16 -13.55
C LEU A 737 7.85 -5.31 -14.50
N ARG A 738 9.15 -5.45 -14.81
CA ARG A 738 9.70 -6.58 -15.58
C ARG A 738 9.61 -7.91 -14.83
N GLU A 739 10.01 -7.92 -13.55
CA GLU A 739 9.99 -9.09 -12.66
C GLU A 739 8.55 -9.62 -12.44
N SER A 740 7.59 -8.72 -12.29
CA SER A 740 6.18 -9.05 -12.01
C SER A 740 5.36 -9.39 -13.26
N PHE A 741 5.87 -9.11 -14.47
CA PHE A 741 5.12 -9.29 -15.71
C PHE A 741 4.49 -10.69 -15.89
N PRO A 742 5.17 -11.82 -15.58
CA PRO A 742 4.56 -13.15 -15.70
C PRO A 742 3.36 -13.35 -14.76
N HIS A 743 3.38 -12.74 -13.58
CA HIS A 743 2.28 -12.77 -12.63
C HIS A 743 1.08 -11.98 -13.17
N THR A 744 1.32 -10.78 -13.71
CA THR A 744 0.28 -9.97 -14.35
C THR A 744 -0.30 -10.66 -15.59
N GLN A 745 0.53 -11.26 -16.45
CA GLN A 745 0.08 -12.04 -17.62
C GLN A 745 -0.83 -13.20 -17.20
N ALA A 746 -0.52 -13.92 -16.12
CA ALA A 746 -1.37 -15.01 -15.63
C ALA A 746 -2.75 -14.55 -15.15
N TYR A 747 -2.86 -13.35 -14.57
CA TYR A 747 -4.15 -12.73 -14.25
C TYR A 747 -4.91 -12.29 -15.50
N ILE A 748 -4.24 -11.71 -16.50
CA ILE A 748 -4.86 -11.33 -17.78
C ILE A 748 -5.30 -12.57 -18.59
N ASP A 749 -4.56 -13.68 -18.53
CA ASP A 749 -4.98 -14.99 -19.05
C ASP A 749 -6.28 -15.45 -18.37
N LEU A 750 -6.44 -15.25 -17.05
CA LEU A 750 -7.67 -15.60 -16.34
C LEU A 750 -8.85 -14.73 -16.81
N LEU A 751 -8.64 -13.42 -16.98
CA LEU A 751 -9.64 -12.49 -17.52
C LEU A 751 -10.03 -12.81 -18.98
N ASP A 752 -9.10 -13.34 -19.78
CA ASP A 752 -9.35 -13.77 -21.17
C ASP A 752 -10.14 -15.09 -21.25
N ASN A 753 -9.96 -16.00 -20.27
CA ASN A 753 -10.69 -17.26 -20.19
C ASN A 753 -12.10 -17.10 -19.57
N HIS A 754 -12.28 -16.14 -18.65
CA HIS A 754 -13.59 -15.77 -18.16
C HIS A 754 -14.36 -14.99 -19.23
N GLN A 755 -15.24 -15.68 -19.95
CA GLN A 755 -16.27 -15.04 -20.78
C GLN A 755 -17.02 -13.98 -19.97
N THR A 756 -17.60 -12.99 -20.64
CA THR A 756 -18.19 -11.79 -20.03
C THR A 756 -19.41 -12.04 -19.14
N ASP A 757 -19.90 -13.28 -19.08
CA ASP A 757 -20.87 -13.76 -18.10
C ASP A 757 -20.24 -14.25 -16.78
N GLY A 758 -18.97 -14.66 -16.79
CA GLY A 758 -18.20 -15.07 -15.60
C GLY A 758 -17.61 -13.93 -14.76
N ILE A 759 -17.72 -12.67 -15.20
CA ILE A 759 -17.28 -11.46 -14.48
C ILE A 759 -18.49 -10.74 -13.83
N GLN A 760 -19.65 -11.38 -13.81
CA GLN A 760 -20.92 -10.84 -13.30
C GLN A 760 -21.10 -11.00 -11.78
N ASN A 761 -20.01 -11.27 -11.05
CA ASN A 761 -19.96 -11.40 -9.59
C ASN A 761 -18.75 -10.63 -9.03
N GLY A 762 -18.90 -10.08 -7.82
CA GLY A 762 -17.86 -9.32 -7.12
C GLY A 762 -18.44 -8.63 -5.89
N LEU A 763 -17.59 -7.93 -5.12
CA LEU A 763 -18.03 -7.06 -4.02
C LEU A 763 -18.52 -5.68 -4.49
N GLY A 764 -18.29 -5.34 -5.77
CA GLY A 764 -18.72 -4.08 -6.38
C GLY A 764 -17.96 -2.88 -5.85
N ASP A 765 -18.66 -1.75 -5.70
CA ASP A 765 -18.15 -0.56 -5.02
C ASP A 765 -18.52 -0.63 -3.54
N TRP A 766 -17.56 -0.97 -2.67
CA TRP A 766 -17.80 -1.43 -1.30
C TRP A 766 -18.16 -0.30 -0.32
N MET A 767 -19.05 -0.58 0.64
CA MET A 767 -19.72 0.40 1.53
C MET A 767 -20.26 1.67 0.83
N PRO A 768 -21.06 1.56 -0.26
CA PRO A 768 -21.66 2.73 -0.90
C PRO A 768 -22.98 3.11 -0.19
N VAL A 769 -23.42 4.35 -0.31
CA VAL A 769 -24.80 4.71 0.04
C VAL A 769 -25.75 4.30 -1.09
N HIS A 770 -25.33 4.46 -2.35
CA HIS A 770 -26.11 4.06 -3.53
C HIS A 770 -25.43 2.89 -4.25
N VAL A 771 -25.92 1.67 -4.00
CA VAL A 771 -25.32 0.42 -4.50
C VAL A 771 -25.32 0.37 -6.03
N THR A 772 -24.11 0.33 -6.59
CA THR A 772 -23.86 0.26 -8.03
C THR A 772 -23.72 -1.20 -8.47
N ASP A 773 -24.33 -1.55 -9.61
CA ASP A 773 -24.38 -2.91 -10.15
C ASP A 773 -23.00 -3.59 -10.25
N VAL A 774 -22.89 -4.79 -9.67
CA VAL A 774 -21.60 -5.53 -9.59
C VAL A 774 -21.09 -5.97 -10.97
N ASN A 775 -21.97 -6.16 -11.95
CA ASN A 775 -21.60 -6.52 -13.31
C ASN A 775 -21.05 -5.29 -14.08
N PHE A 776 -21.58 -4.09 -13.81
CA PHE A 776 -21.07 -2.84 -14.37
C PHE A 776 -19.66 -2.54 -13.85
N THR A 777 -19.49 -2.57 -12.52
CA THR A 777 -18.18 -2.36 -11.88
C THR A 777 -17.19 -3.46 -12.26
N GLY A 778 -17.59 -4.73 -12.26
CA GLY A 778 -16.77 -5.86 -12.71
C GLY A 778 -16.22 -5.71 -14.12
N LEU A 779 -17.06 -5.36 -15.11
CA LEU A 779 -16.62 -5.07 -16.47
C LEU A 779 -15.69 -3.84 -16.52
N GLY A 780 -15.96 -2.81 -15.71
CA GLY A 780 -15.07 -1.65 -15.59
C GLY A 780 -13.67 -2.02 -15.08
N PHE A 781 -13.57 -2.89 -14.06
CA PHE A 781 -12.28 -3.41 -13.57
C PHE A 781 -11.56 -4.29 -14.61
N GLN A 782 -12.30 -5.09 -15.39
CA GLN A 782 -11.74 -5.82 -16.53
C GLN A 782 -11.13 -4.85 -17.57
N ARG A 783 -11.82 -3.73 -17.85
CA ARG A 783 -11.31 -2.69 -18.76
C ARG A 783 -10.06 -1.99 -18.22
N MET A 784 -10.02 -1.67 -16.92
CA MET A 784 -8.82 -1.12 -16.26
C MET A 784 -7.64 -2.08 -16.42
N SER A 785 -7.82 -3.35 -16.03
CA SER A 785 -6.80 -4.39 -16.16
C SER A 785 -6.26 -4.55 -17.59
N TYR A 786 -7.12 -4.48 -18.62
CA TYR A 786 -6.66 -4.51 -20.02
C TYR A 786 -5.92 -3.25 -20.47
N LEU A 787 -6.28 -2.04 -19.99
CA LEU A 787 -5.49 -0.84 -20.27
C LEU A 787 -4.15 -0.85 -19.53
N ALA A 788 -4.15 -1.24 -18.26
CA ALA A 788 -2.95 -1.31 -17.45
C ALA A 788 -1.95 -2.31 -18.06
N PHE A 789 -2.43 -3.50 -18.45
CA PHE A 789 -1.61 -4.47 -19.17
C PHE A 789 -1.10 -3.96 -20.52
N ALA A 790 -1.94 -3.29 -21.33
CA ALA A 790 -1.49 -2.72 -22.60
C ALA A 790 -0.33 -1.71 -22.39
N ASN A 791 -0.45 -0.83 -21.41
CA ASN A 791 0.58 0.15 -21.07
C ASN A 791 1.85 -0.52 -20.52
N ILE A 792 1.71 -1.56 -19.68
CA ILE A 792 2.84 -2.39 -19.20
C ILE A 792 3.59 -3.02 -20.38
N THR A 793 2.88 -3.61 -21.36
CA THR A 793 3.53 -4.23 -22.52
C THR A 793 4.26 -3.22 -23.43
N GLU A 794 3.74 -1.98 -23.50
CA GLU A 794 4.37 -0.88 -24.25
C GLU A 794 5.61 -0.34 -23.52
N ILE A 795 5.54 -0.16 -22.20
CA ILE A 795 6.66 0.23 -21.33
C ILE A 795 7.80 -0.80 -21.37
N LEU A 796 7.47 -2.10 -21.48
CA LEU A 796 8.44 -3.18 -21.64
C LEU A 796 8.99 -3.34 -23.08
N GLY A 797 8.61 -2.47 -24.02
CA GLY A 797 9.07 -2.54 -25.41
C GLY A 797 8.63 -3.79 -26.17
N MET A 798 7.53 -4.43 -25.74
CA MET A 798 6.99 -5.61 -26.42
C MET A 798 6.35 -5.23 -27.77
N SER A 799 6.11 -6.22 -28.62
CA SER A 799 5.50 -6.00 -29.95
C SER A 799 4.22 -5.14 -29.86
N PRO A 800 4.14 -3.99 -30.57
CA PRO A 800 3.03 -3.04 -30.43
C PRO A 800 1.65 -3.65 -30.65
N GLY A 801 1.56 -4.71 -31.46
CA GLY A 801 0.31 -5.46 -31.67
C GLY A 801 -0.29 -6.05 -30.40
N ILE A 802 0.50 -6.29 -29.34
CA ILE A 802 0.01 -6.74 -28.02
C ILE A 802 -0.74 -5.58 -27.33
N ALA A 803 -0.10 -4.41 -27.20
CA ALA A 803 -0.73 -3.23 -26.63
C ALA A 803 -1.99 -2.82 -27.42
N THR A 804 -1.93 -2.85 -28.76
CA THR A 804 -3.11 -2.63 -29.62
C THR A 804 -4.22 -3.67 -29.37
N ARG A 805 -3.89 -4.97 -29.25
CA ARG A 805 -4.87 -6.03 -28.96
C ARG A 805 -5.60 -5.82 -27.64
N TYR A 806 -4.90 -5.45 -26.57
CA TYR A 806 -5.53 -5.23 -25.27
C TYR A 806 -6.25 -3.87 -25.17
N ARG A 807 -5.80 -2.83 -25.89
CA ARG A 807 -6.57 -1.59 -26.10
C ARG A 807 -7.89 -1.86 -26.85
N MET A 808 -7.88 -2.71 -27.89
CA MET A 808 -9.11 -3.13 -28.58
C MET A 808 -10.05 -3.95 -27.68
N LYS A 809 -9.52 -4.82 -26.81
CA LYS A 809 -10.33 -5.51 -25.78
C LYS A 809 -10.97 -4.52 -24.81
N ALA A 810 -10.22 -3.55 -24.31
CA ALA A 810 -10.75 -2.50 -23.44
C ALA A 810 -11.86 -1.67 -24.11
N ALA A 811 -11.71 -1.33 -25.40
CA ALA A 811 -12.76 -0.69 -26.19
C ALA A 811 -14.02 -1.57 -26.30
N ASN A 812 -13.88 -2.85 -26.67
CA ASN A 812 -14.99 -3.80 -26.75
C ASN A 812 -15.69 -4.03 -25.39
N VAL A 813 -14.98 -3.92 -24.26
CA VAL A 813 -15.61 -3.95 -22.93
C VAL A 813 -16.41 -2.67 -22.68
N ALA A 814 -15.90 -1.49 -23.06
CA ALA A 814 -16.69 -0.25 -23.01
C ALA A 814 -17.94 -0.32 -23.89
N ASP A 815 -17.85 -0.86 -25.11
CA ASP A 815 -19.00 -1.05 -26.00
C ASP A 815 -20.06 -2.00 -25.40
N GLN A 816 -19.65 -3.04 -24.70
CA GLN A 816 -20.57 -3.92 -23.96
C GLN A 816 -21.24 -3.21 -22.80
N ILE A 817 -20.49 -2.42 -22.02
CA ILE A 817 -21.03 -1.61 -20.92
C ILE A 817 -22.06 -0.61 -21.47
N ASN A 818 -21.70 0.11 -22.54
CA ASN A 818 -22.59 1.05 -23.23
C ASN A 818 -23.86 0.34 -23.72
N LYS A 819 -23.73 -0.79 -24.42
CA LYS A 819 -24.85 -1.57 -24.95
C LYS A 819 -25.79 -2.12 -23.87
N ARG A 820 -25.28 -2.42 -22.66
CA ARG A 820 -26.05 -3.03 -21.55
C ARG A 820 -26.61 -2.01 -20.56
N PHE A 821 -25.94 -0.87 -20.34
CA PHE A 821 -26.23 0.03 -19.23
C PHE A 821 -26.48 1.49 -19.64
N LEU A 822 -25.95 1.98 -20.77
CA LEU A 822 -26.19 3.36 -21.21
C LEU A 822 -27.62 3.49 -21.75
N GLN A 823 -28.38 4.43 -21.22
CA GLN A 823 -29.74 4.68 -21.65
C GLN A 823 -29.78 5.32 -23.05
N LYS A 824 -30.54 4.68 -23.93
CA LYS A 824 -31.05 5.29 -25.17
C LYS A 824 -32.10 6.35 -24.87
N ALA A 825 -32.01 7.47 -25.58
CA ALA A 825 -33.05 8.48 -25.60
C ALA A 825 -34.28 7.98 -26.39
N GLY A 826 -35.42 8.66 -26.21
CA GLY A 826 -36.65 8.35 -26.95
C GLY A 826 -36.74 9.18 -28.22
N ILE A 827 -37.45 8.67 -29.24
CA ILE A 827 -37.59 9.28 -30.57
C ILE A 827 -37.94 10.79 -30.53
N THR A 828 -38.77 11.21 -29.57
CA THR A 828 -39.13 12.62 -29.37
C THR A 828 -37.98 13.47 -28.82
N PHE A 829 -37.17 12.89 -27.93
CA PHE A 829 -36.00 13.55 -27.31
C PHE A 829 -34.83 13.63 -28.29
N ASP A 830 -34.61 12.60 -29.12
CA ASP A 830 -33.62 12.62 -30.21
C ASP A 830 -33.84 13.78 -31.18
N ARG A 831 -35.12 14.02 -31.54
CA ARG A 831 -35.51 15.16 -32.39
C ARG A 831 -35.25 16.51 -31.72
N ILE A 832 -35.36 16.60 -30.39
CA ILE A 832 -35.08 17.83 -29.64
C ILE A 832 -33.55 18.05 -29.54
N LEU A 833 -32.77 17.03 -29.19
CA LEU A 833 -31.30 17.10 -29.17
C LEU A 833 -30.73 17.49 -30.54
N SER A 834 -31.21 16.84 -31.61
CA SER A 834 -30.80 17.14 -32.98
C SER A 834 -31.23 18.53 -33.47
N PHE A 835 -32.31 19.10 -32.92
CA PHE A 835 -32.75 20.47 -33.22
C PHE A 835 -31.93 21.52 -32.44
N LEU A 836 -31.49 21.19 -31.23
CA LEU A 836 -30.65 22.04 -30.37
C LEU A 836 -29.14 21.92 -30.68
N GLY A 837 -28.76 21.14 -31.69
CA GLY A 837 -27.37 21.02 -32.16
C GLY A 837 -26.48 20.03 -31.40
N PHE A 838 -27.04 19.18 -30.52
CA PHE A 838 -26.28 18.20 -29.75
C PHE A 838 -26.09 16.88 -30.54
N GLY A 839 -24.84 16.52 -30.83
CA GLY A 839 -24.42 15.41 -31.71
C GLY A 839 -24.43 14.01 -31.05
N GLY A 840 -25.44 13.71 -30.24
CA GLY A 840 -25.59 12.40 -29.58
C GLY A 840 -26.36 11.38 -30.41
N ALA A 841 -25.83 10.16 -30.54
CA ALA A 841 -26.46 9.05 -31.30
C ALA A 841 -27.65 8.39 -30.56
N GLY A 842 -28.65 9.18 -30.17
CA GLY A 842 -29.85 8.73 -29.47
C GLY A 842 -29.58 8.17 -28.07
N MET A 843 -28.72 8.84 -27.29
CA MET A 843 -28.28 8.42 -25.93
C MET A 843 -28.42 9.59 -24.94
N THR A 844 -28.87 9.32 -23.70
CA THR A 844 -29.11 10.37 -22.69
C THR A 844 -27.91 10.69 -21.78
N GLY A 845 -26.82 9.94 -21.87
CA GLY A 845 -25.70 10.01 -20.92
C GLY A 845 -25.99 9.40 -19.54
N VAL A 846 -27.14 8.74 -19.34
CA VAL A 846 -27.50 8.09 -18.07
C VAL A 846 -27.11 6.61 -18.11
N TYR A 847 -26.21 6.17 -17.23
CA TYR A 847 -25.98 4.75 -16.97
C TYR A 847 -26.98 4.23 -15.94
N ARG A 848 -27.69 3.15 -16.27
CA ARG A 848 -28.75 2.56 -15.44
C ARG A 848 -28.20 1.42 -14.60
N VAL A 849 -27.61 1.78 -13.47
CA VAL A 849 -26.75 0.90 -12.64
C VAL A 849 -27.09 0.90 -11.15
N GLU A 850 -28.04 1.71 -10.68
CA GLU A 850 -28.53 1.62 -9.29
C GLU A 850 -29.23 0.26 -9.06
N THR A 851 -28.97 -0.33 -7.90
CA THR A 851 -29.61 -1.55 -7.40
C THR A 851 -30.05 -1.39 -5.96
N VAL A 852 -31.07 -2.16 -5.54
CA VAL A 852 -31.64 -2.10 -4.18
C VAL A 852 -31.80 -3.51 -3.62
N GLY A 853 -31.33 -3.71 -2.38
CA GLY A 853 -31.28 -5.00 -1.69
C GLY A 853 -29.85 -5.38 -1.29
N GLN A 854 -29.69 -6.50 -0.60
CA GLN A 854 -28.40 -7.12 -0.27
C GLN A 854 -28.47 -8.62 -0.58
N GLY A 855 -27.31 -9.25 -0.85
CA GLY A 855 -27.22 -10.67 -1.17
C GLY A 855 -28.04 -11.06 -2.41
N GLU A 856 -28.73 -12.21 -2.35
CA GLU A 856 -29.50 -12.76 -3.48
C GLU A 856 -30.79 -11.99 -3.80
N ALA A 857 -31.18 -11.00 -2.97
CA ALA A 857 -32.43 -10.24 -3.11
C ALA A 857 -32.30 -8.94 -3.94
N ILE A 858 -31.12 -8.67 -4.53
CA ILE A 858 -30.81 -7.42 -5.23
C ILE A 858 -31.68 -7.24 -6.49
N LYS A 859 -32.39 -6.12 -6.57
CA LYS A 859 -33.18 -5.70 -7.74
C LYS A 859 -32.55 -4.47 -8.39
N ARG A 860 -32.33 -4.53 -9.71
CA ARG A 860 -31.94 -3.36 -10.50
C ARG A 860 -33.11 -2.39 -10.60
N THR A 861 -32.97 -1.20 -10.01
CA THR A 861 -33.87 -0.06 -10.24
C THR A 861 -33.50 0.70 -11.51
N GLY A 862 -32.21 0.68 -11.88
CA GLY A 862 -31.71 1.28 -13.10
C GLY A 862 -31.77 2.80 -13.09
N LYS A 863 -31.57 3.45 -11.93
CA LYS A 863 -31.15 4.88 -11.87
C LYS A 863 -29.64 5.01 -12.11
N ALA A 864 -29.14 6.24 -12.20
CA ALA A 864 -27.71 6.53 -12.11
C ALA A 864 -27.24 6.56 -10.65
N THR A 865 -25.98 6.20 -10.43
CA THR A 865 -25.24 6.38 -9.18
C THR A 865 -24.00 7.25 -9.44
N GLN A 866 -23.45 7.86 -8.39
CA GLN A 866 -22.23 8.68 -8.50
C GLN A 866 -21.08 7.85 -9.08
N THR A 867 -20.79 6.69 -8.48
CA THR A 867 -19.79 5.72 -8.98
C THR A 867 -20.08 5.29 -10.41
N GLY A 868 -21.34 5.06 -10.78
CA GLY A 868 -21.74 4.67 -12.13
C GLY A 868 -21.30 5.67 -13.20
N GLN A 869 -21.69 6.93 -13.03
CA GLN A 869 -21.33 8.00 -13.96
C GLN A 869 -19.83 8.33 -13.88
N ALA A 870 -19.26 8.37 -12.68
CA ALA A 870 -17.86 8.70 -12.45
C ALA A 870 -16.91 7.65 -13.04
N MET A 871 -17.20 6.37 -12.87
CA MET A 871 -16.43 5.28 -13.49
C MET A 871 -16.50 5.35 -15.01
N ALA A 872 -17.65 5.73 -15.59
CA ALA A 872 -17.78 5.89 -17.04
C ALA A 872 -16.98 7.07 -17.62
N LEU A 873 -16.76 8.12 -16.83
CA LEU A 873 -15.89 9.25 -17.17
C LEU A 873 -14.41 8.89 -16.97
N PHE A 874 -14.04 8.44 -15.76
CA PHE A 874 -12.66 8.16 -15.36
C PHE A 874 -12.06 6.99 -16.15
N ASN A 875 -12.82 5.91 -16.33
CA ASN A 875 -12.43 4.79 -17.19
C ASN A 875 -12.88 4.98 -18.64
N GLY A 876 -13.18 6.20 -19.10
CA GLY A 876 -13.34 6.55 -20.51
C GLY A 876 -14.22 5.59 -21.33
N PHE A 877 -15.44 5.32 -20.87
CA PHE A 877 -16.40 4.46 -21.59
C PHE A 877 -17.03 5.19 -22.80
N VAL A 878 -16.96 6.53 -22.81
CA VAL A 878 -17.54 7.41 -23.85
C VAL A 878 -16.52 8.38 -24.46
N GLU A 879 -15.23 8.08 -24.33
CA GLU A 879 -14.14 9.01 -24.67
C GLU A 879 -14.14 9.47 -26.14
N SER A 880 -14.66 8.64 -27.05
CA SER A 880 -14.79 8.96 -28.47
C SER A 880 -15.93 9.92 -28.82
N ASN A 881 -16.78 10.32 -27.86
CA ASN A 881 -17.89 11.25 -28.10
C ASN A 881 -17.97 12.28 -26.96
N GLN A 882 -17.46 13.48 -27.21
CA GLN A 882 -17.34 14.54 -26.20
C GLN A 882 -18.70 15.12 -25.77
N ASP A 883 -19.70 15.19 -26.66
CA ASP A 883 -21.07 15.58 -26.30
C ASP A 883 -21.69 14.56 -25.32
N LEU A 884 -21.53 13.27 -25.58
CA LEU A 884 -21.99 12.21 -24.69
C LEU A 884 -21.20 12.21 -23.38
N LYS A 885 -19.88 12.45 -23.40
CA LYS A 885 -19.06 12.64 -22.20
C LYS A 885 -19.57 13.81 -21.36
N ARG A 886 -19.93 14.93 -21.99
CA ARG A 886 -20.57 16.10 -21.35
C ARG A 886 -21.94 15.75 -20.77
N HIS A 887 -22.78 15.01 -21.48
CA HIS A 887 -24.05 14.52 -20.95
C HIS A 887 -23.85 13.62 -19.71
N VAL A 888 -22.88 12.69 -19.74
CA VAL A 888 -22.56 11.83 -18.57
C VAL A 888 -22.12 12.67 -17.36
N LEU A 889 -21.32 13.73 -17.57
CA LEU A 889 -20.93 14.69 -16.52
C LEU A 889 -22.13 15.46 -15.97
N LEU A 890 -23.00 16.02 -16.82
CA LEU A 890 -24.17 16.77 -16.38
C LEU A 890 -25.20 15.89 -15.64
N GLN A 891 -25.29 14.60 -15.98
CA GLN A 891 -26.07 13.63 -15.21
C GLN A 891 -25.41 13.27 -13.87
N LEU A 892 -24.07 13.27 -13.77
CA LEU A 892 -23.37 13.17 -12.48
C LEU A 892 -23.61 14.40 -11.60
N GLU A 893 -23.45 15.61 -12.16
CA GLU A 893 -23.72 16.87 -11.46
C GLU A 893 -25.14 16.87 -10.89
N LYS A 894 -26.12 16.52 -11.73
CA LYS A 894 -27.52 16.39 -11.33
C LYS A 894 -27.68 15.38 -10.18
N ASN A 895 -27.14 14.17 -10.32
CA ASN A 895 -27.25 13.13 -9.30
C ASN A 895 -26.61 13.52 -7.96
N VAL A 896 -25.59 14.38 -7.98
CA VAL A 896 -24.96 14.94 -6.78
C VAL A 896 -25.82 16.04 -6.17
N ARG A 897 -26.34 16.98 -6.96
CA ARG A 897 -27.25 18.04 -6.46
C ARG A 897 -28.58 17.47 -5.93
N GLU A 898 -29.05 16.36 -6.48
CA GLU A 898 -30.24 15.62 -6.03
C GLU A 898 -29.97 14.64 -4.86
N SER A 899 -28.72 14.48 -4.41
CA SER A 899 -28.36 13.55 -3.30
C SER A 899 -28.64 14.10 -1.89
N SER A 900 -29.33 15.23 -1.79
CA SER A 900 -29.85 15.75 -0.52
C SER A 900 -30.84 14.79 0.12
N TYR A 901 -30.68 14.54 1.42
CA TYR A 901 -31.46 13.59 2.23
C TYR A 901 -31.27 12.09 1.88
N ILE A 902 -30.69 11.35 2.82
CA ILE A 902 -30.47 9.90 2.79
C ILE A 902 -31.08 9.29 4.06
N GLU A 903 -31.78 8.16 3.93
CA GLU A 903 -32.45 7.47 5.04
C GLU A 903 -31.51 6.51 5.79
N LYS A 904 -31.82 6.28 7.08
CA LYS A 904 -31.06 5.41 8.00
C LYS A 904 -29.59 5.81 8.10
N ALA A 905 -29.34 7.02 8.62
CA ALA A 905 -28.00 7.60 8.65
C ALA A 905 -26.99 6.83 9.52
N CYS A 906 -27.45 6.00 10.47
CA CYS A 906 -26.56 5.21 11.32
C CYS A 906 -27.08 3.76 11.45
N GLN A 907 -26.21 2.86 11.87
CA GLN A 907 -26.46 1.43 12.02
C GLN A 907 -26.00 0.95 13.41
N CYS A 908 -26.85 1.20 14.40
CA CYS A 908 -26.74 0.60 15.72
C CYS A 908 -27.61 -0.65 15.82
N ASP A 909 -27.28 -1.55 16.75
CA ASP A 909 -28.14 -2.70 17.09
C ASP A 909 -29.04 -2.38 18.30
N ASN A 910 -30.04 -3.24 18.55
CA ASN A 910 -31.01 -3.06 19.64
C ASN A 910 -30.40 -3.12 21.07
N THR A 911 -29.09 -3.33 21.21
CA THR A 911 -28.33 -3.31 22.48
C THR A 911 -27.34 -2.14 22.56
N SER A 912 -27.22 -1.34 21.49
CA SER A 912 -26.43 -0.12 21.43
C SER A 912 -26.84 0.91 22.49
N SER A 913 -25.87 1.68 22.96
CA SER A 913 -26.11 2.79 23.87
C SER A 913 -26.69 4.05 23.20
N PHE A 914 -26.83 4.05 21.87
CA PHE A 914 -27.29 5.19 21.06
C PHE A 914 -28.65 4.97 20.37
N GLU A 915 -29.35 3.86 20.62
CA GLU A 915 -30.73 3.68 20.16
C GLU A 915 -31.72 4.52 20.99
N PRO A 916 -32.79 5.11 20.40
CA PRO A 916 -33.15 5.10 18.98
C PRO A 916 -32.55 6.28 18.17
N GLU A 917 -31.77 7.16 18.80
CA GLU A 917 -31.21 8.36 18.17
C GLU A 917 -30.35 8.03 16.93
N CYS A 918 -29.71 6.87 16.95
CA CYS A 918 -28.94 6.28 15.87
C CYS A 918 -29.84 5.79 14.72
N SER A 919 -30.81 4.90 14.97
CA SER A 919 -31.70 4.36 13.93
C SER A 919 -32.70 5.37 13.34
N GLU A 920 -33.09 6.40 14.07
CA GLU A 920 -33.96 7.49 13.58
C GLU A 920 -33.21 8.59 12.82
N ALA A 921 -31.87 8.57 12.82
CA ALA A 921 -31.05 9.60 12.19
C ALA A 921 -31.24 9.66 10.66
N ARG A 922 -31.23 10.89 10.12
CA ARG A 922 -31.50 11.22 8.71
C ARG A 922 -30.45 12.17 8.14
N GLY A 923 -30.23 12.09 6.83
CA GLY A 923 -29.37 13.03 6.12
C GLY A 923 -29.89 14.47 6.12
N GLY A 924 -28.97 15.41 5.94
CA GLY A 924 -29.28 16.83 5.91
C GLY A 924 -29.51 17.39 4.49
N PRO A 925 -29.62 18.73 4.37
CA PRO A 925 -29.57 19.41 3.09
C PRO A 925 -28.13 19.52 2.57
N GLY A 926 -27.99 19.59 1.25
CA GLY A 926 -26.72 19.73 0.55
C GLY A 926 -26.45 18.59 -0.45
N PRO A 927 -25.39 18.71 -1.27
CA PRO A 927 -24.87 17.59 -2.04
C PRO A 927 -24.07 16.66 -1.12
N HIS A 928 -24.23 15.35 -1.29
CA HIS A 928 -23.62 14.34 -0.44
C HIS A 928 -22.84 13.31 -1.24
N MET A 929 -21.84 12.69 -0.61
CA MET A 929 -21.12 11.57 -1.19
C MET A 929 -21.96 10.29 -1.02
N THR A 930 -22.18 9.56 -2.11
CA THR A 930 -22.95 8.29 -2.10
C THR A 930 -22.20 7.11 -2.72
N ALA A 931 -20.97 7.37 -3.19
CA ALA A 931 -19.99 6.40 -3.63
C ALA A 931 -19.38 5.59 -2.47
N GLY A 932 -18.87 4.40 -2.79
CA GLY A 932 -18.07 3.54 -1.91
C GLY A 932 -16.57 3.60 -2.20
N LEU A 933 -15.84 2.62 -1.67
CA LEU A 933 -14.38 2.41 -1.71
C LEU A 933 -13.66 2.92 -2.97
N PHE A 934 -14.09 2.49 -4.17
CA PHE A 934 -13.43 2.87 -5.41
C PHE A 934 -14.06 4.13 -6.00
N GLY A 935 -15.37 4.28 -5.81
CA GLY A 935 -16.14 5.38 -6.33
C GLY A 935 -15.67 6.75 -5.82
N VAL A 936 -15.26 6.90 -4.56
CA VAL A 936 -14.83 8.21 -4.00
C VAL A 936 -13.77 8.90 -4.86
N LYS A 937 -12.71 8.16 -5.25
CA LYS A 937 -11.62 8.65 -6.08
C LYS A 937 -12.12 9.11 -7.45
N TRP A 938 -12.79 8.22 -8.18
CA TRP A 938 -13.29 8.50 -9.52
C TRP A 938 -14.32 9.62 -9.51
N PHE A 939 -15.14 9.70 -8.46
CA PHE A 939 -16.19 10.69 -8.28
C PHE A 939 -15.63 12.11 -8.16
N LEU A 940 -14.72 12.34 -7.21
CA LEU A 940 -14.13 13.65 -6.99
C LEU A 940 -13.27 14.07 -8.19
N MET A 941 -12.50 13.14 -8.77
CA MET A 941 -11.69 13.44 -9.95
C MET A 941 -12.55 13.68 -11.20
N ALA A 942 -13.66 12.97 -11.42
CA ALA A 942 -14.54 13.21 -12.57
C ALA A 942 -15.27 14.57 -12.48
N LEU A 943 -15.66 15.02 -11.28
CA LEU A 943 -16.17 16.39 -11.08
C LEU A 943 -15.06 17.43 -11.32
N ALA A 944 -13.87 17.22 -10.76
CA ALA A 944 -12.72 18.10 -10.93
C ALA A 944 -12.31 18.23 -12.42
N ASP A 945 -12.11 17.11 -13.10
CA ASP A 945 -11.73 17.04 -14.51
C ASP A 945 -12.81 17.62 -15.43
N GLY A 946 -14.07 17.48 -15.04
CA GLY A 946 -15.20 18.05 -15.74
C GLY A 946 -15.29 19.58 -15.67
N GLY A 947 -14.60 20.23 -14.72
CA GLY A 947 -14.74 21.66 -14.44
C GLY A 947 -15.76 22.02 -13.36
N LEU A 948 -16.20 21.03 -12.56
CA LEU A 948 -17.21 21.17 -11.50
C LEU A 948 -16.58 21.06 -10.10
N ASN A 949 -15.35 21.55 -9.92
CA ASN A 949 -14.60 21.34 -8.67
C ASN A 949 -15.22 22.05 -7.45
N ASP A 950 -15.98 23.13 -7.67
CA ASP A 950 -16.83 23.79 -6.67
C ASP A 950 -17.79 22.79 -5.99
N LEU A 951 -18.37 21.87 -6.78
CA LEU A 951 -19.31 20.85 -6.28
C LEU A 951 -18.59 19.68 -5.59
N ALA A 952 -17.37 19.35 -6.02
CA ALA A 952 -16.52 18.40 -5.30
C ALA A 952 -16.13 18.96 -3.92
N TYR A 953 -15.77 20.24 -3.86
CA TYR A 953 -15.53 20.97 -2.62
C TYR A 953 -16.78 21.01 -1.72
N ASP A 954 -17.96 21.34 -2.26
CA ASP A 954 -19.21 21.35 -1.48
C ASP A 954 -19.48 19.98 -0.83
N VAL A 955 -19.24 18.87 -1.55
CA VAL A 955 -19.41 17.51 -1.01
C VAL A 955 -18.34 17.15 0.04
N VAL A 956 -17.07 17.51 -0.17
CA VAL A 956 -15.98 17.22 0.78
C VAL A 956 -16.07 18.09 2.04
N THR A 957 -16.67 19.28 1.95
CA THR A 957 -16.81 20.23 3.06
C THR A 957 -18.19 20.21 3.75
N THR A 958 -19.14 19.38 3.27
CA THR A 958 -20.50 19.32 3.82
C THR A 958 -20.53 18.87 5.28
N LYS A 959 -21.27 19.62 6.11
CA LYS A 959 -21.40 19.39 7.55
C LYS A 959 -22.61 18.51 7.92
N SER A 960 -23.49 18.26 6.96
CA SER A 960 -24.66 17.39 7.10
C SER A 960 -24.29 15.93 6.84
N TYR A 961 -25.04 15.00 7.42
CA TYR A 961 -24.90 13.58 7.10
C TYR A 961 -25.35 13.28 5.64
N PRO A 962 -24.63 12.42 4.89
CA PRO A 962 -23.29 11.89 5.15
C PRO A 962 -22.18 12.83 4.62
N GLY A 963 -21.06 12.89 5.33
CA GLY A 963 -19.90 13.67 4.89
C GLY A 963 -18.70 13.49 5.81
N LEU A 964 -17.48 13.69 5.28
CA LEU A 964 -16.25 13.55 6.06
C LEU A 964 -16.14 14.62 7.17
N ARG A 965 -16.65 15.83 6.93
CA ARG A 965 -16.74 16.90 7.95
C ARG A 965 -17.85 16.68 8.98
N TRP A 966 -18.81 15.79 8.70
CA TRP A 966 -19.78 15.33 9.69
C TRP A 966 -19.14 14.29 10.64
N MET A 967 -18.24 13.44 10.15
CA MET A 967 -17.52 12.47 11.01
C MET A 967 -16.77 13.15 12.17
N THR A 968 -16.14 14.31 11.96
CA THR A 968 -15.36 14.97 13.02
C THR A 968 -16.21 15.69 14.09
N ASN A 969 -17.50 15.93 13.82
CA ASN A 969 -18.42 16.64 14.73
C ASN A 969 -19.89 16.21 14.52
N ASN A 970 -20.23 15.01 15.01
CA ASN A 970 -21.59 14.44 15.04
C ASN A 970 -21.97 14.09 16.49
N PRO A 971 -23.27 13.83 16.81
CA PRO A 971 -23.69 13.65 18.20
C PRO A 971 -23.25 12.32 18.85
N PHE A 972 -22.58 11.42 18.13
CA PHE A 972 -22.20 10.09 18.62
C PHE A 972 -20.71 9.97 18.94
N SER A 973 -19.83 10.52 18.09
CA SER A 973 -18.38 10.48 18.27
C SER A 973 -17.65 11.51 17.40
N ASN A 974 -16.58 12.12 17.93
CA ASN A 974 -15.72 13.00 17.14
C ASN A 974 -14.57 12.20 16.50
N ALA A 975 -14.69 11.94 15.19
CA ALA A 975 -13.67 11.24 14.42
C ALA A 975 -12.32 11.96 14.46
N THR A 976 -11.26 11.17 14.59
CA THR A 976 -9.86 11.62 14.49
C THR A 976 -9.06 10.78 13.47
N THR A 977 -9.76 9.85 12.82
CA THR A 977 -9.38 8.95 11.73
C THR A 977 -10.60 8.76 10.82
N ILE A 978 -10.38 8.41 9.55
CA ILE A 978 -11.45 8.05 8.61
C ILE A 978 -12.10 6.70 9.00
N TRP A 979 -13.42 6.63 8.85
CA TRP A 979 -14.24 5.45 9.14
C TRP A 979 -14.43 4.57 7.89
N GLU A 980 -14.67 3.27 8.10
CA GLU A 980 -15.03 2.28 7.07
C GLU A 980 -16.34 2.60 6.36
N SER A 981 -17.21 3.34 7.03
CA SER A 981 -18.58 3.58 6.64
C SER A 981 -18.95 5.04 6.90
N PHE A 982 -19.74 5.63 6.00
CA PHE A 982 -20.41 6.89 6.32
C PHE A 982 -21.44 6.68 7.44
N PHE A 983 -22.07 5.51 7.50
CA PHE A 983 -23.02 5.15 8.55
C PHE A 983 -22.28 4.88 9.87
N PHE A 984 -22.52 5.70 10.89
CA PHE A 984 -22.00 5.46 12.25
C PHE A 984 -22.49 4.10 12.78
N SER A 985 -21.62 3.37 13.48
CA SER A 985 -22.00 2.18 14.25
C SER A 985 -21.12 2.09 15.50
N ASP A 986 -21.72 1.89 16.68
CA ASP A 986 -20.95 1.62 17.90
C ASP A 986 -20.65 0.13 18.10
N ASP A 987 -20.98 -0.72 17.13
CA ASP A 987 -20.62 -2.14 17.14
C ASP A 987 -19.83 -2.58 15.89
N THR A 988 -20.37 -2.43 14.68
CA THR A 988 -19.93 -3.24 13.53
C THR A 988 -18.74 -2.66 12.75
N TYR A 989 -18.80 -1.38 12.39
CA TYR A 989 -17.82 -0.76 11.48
C TYR A 989 -16.57 -0.25 12.21
N SER A 990 -15.43 -0.25 11.52
CA SER A 990 -14.18 0.33 12.01
C SER A 990 -14.24 1.86 11.91
N HIS A 991 -13.80 2.53 12.97
CA HIS A 991 -13.60 3.98 12.92
C HIS A 991 -12.14 4.38 12.57
N ASN A 992 -11.39 3.45 11.97
CA ASN A 992 -10.04 3.64 11.46
C ASN A 992 -9.79 2.73 10.23
N HIS A 993 -10.13 3.22 9.03
CA HIS A 993 -10.07 2.46 7.76
C HIS A 993 -9.63 3.36 6.58
N PRO A 994 -8.63 3.00 5.75
CA PRO A 994 -8.04 3.91 4.76
C PRO A 994 -8.92 4.16 3.52
N MET A 995 -10.03 3.44 3.35
CA MET A 995 -10.79 3.37 2.09
C MET A 995 -11.31 4.71 1.55
N PHE A 996 -11.81 5.62 2.40
CA PHE A 996 -12.21 6.97 1.97
C PHE A 996 -11.06 8.00 2.02
N GLY A 997 -9.83 7.54 2.31
CA GLY A 997 -8.60 8.35 2.26
C GLY A 997 -8.22 8.83 0.86
N SER A 998 -8.85 8.29 -0.20
CA SER A 998 -8.66 8.74 -1.59
C SER A 998 -9.05 10.20 -1.85
N THR A 999 -9.68 10.88 -0.88
CA THR A 999 -9.88 12.33 -0.88
C THR A 999 -8.58 13.15 -0.85
N GLU A 1000 -7.49 12.60 -0.30
CA GLU A 1000 -6.15 13.18 -0.38
C GLU A 1000 -5.64 13.29 -1.82
N VAL A 1001 -6.00 12.32 -2.69
CA VAL A 1001 -5.64 12.36 -4.11
C VAL A 1001 -6.27 13.60 -4.77
N TRP A 1002 -7.53 13.91 -4.45
CA TRP A 1002 -8.19 15.14 -4.93
C TRP A 1002 -7.52 16.42 -4.40
N LEU A 1003 -7.09 16.44 -3.13
CA LEU A 1003 -6.36 17.59 -2.57
C LEU A 1003 -5.04 17.86 -3.31
N LEU A 1004 -4.20 16.85 -3.49
CA LEU A 1004 -2.91 17.02 -4.17
C LEU A 1004 -3.07 17.20 -5.69
N GLN A 1005 -3.84 16.34 -6.34
CA GLN A 1005 -3.93 16.27 -7.81
C GLN A 1005 -4.87 17.31 -8.43
N SER A 1006 -5.91 17.77 -7.73
CA SER A 1006 -6.90 18.73 -8.25
C SER A 1006 -6.81 20.10 -7.57
N VAL A 1007 -6.81 20.16 -6.23
CA VAL A 1007 -6.80 21.46 -5.53
C VAL A 1007 -5.44 22.15 -5.63
N VAL A 1008 -4.33 21.44 -5.38
CA VAL A 1008 -2.97 21.98 -5.62
C VAL A 1008 -2.53 21.77 -7.06
N GLY A 1009 -2.81 20.59 -7.64
CA GLY A 1009 -2.60 20.31 -9.07
C GLY A 1009 -1.38 19.44 -9.41
N ILE A 1010 -0.70 18.80 -8.46
CA ILE A 1010 0.51 18.01 -8.74
C ILE A 1010 0.13 16.58 -9.13
N GLN A 1011 0.46 16.18 -10.36
CA GLN A 1011 0.18 14.85 -10.92
C GLN A 1011 1.39 14.27 -11.67
N PRO A 1012 1.57 12.94 -11.72
CA PRO A 1012 2.40 12.31 -12.74
C PRO A 1012 1.77 12.50 -14.13
N HIS A 1013 2.51 12.98 -15.12
CA HIS A 1013 2.00 12.97 -16.50
C HIS A 1013 1.74 11.51 -16.96
N PRO A 1014 0.76 11.23 -17.84
CA PRO A 1014 0.51 9.87 -18.32
C PRO A 1014 1.74 9.16 -18.92
N SER A 1015 2.71 9.91 -19.45
CA SER A 1015 3.99 9.42 -19.99
C SER A 1015 5.17 9.43 -18.99
N ALA A 1016 4.93 9.68 -17.71
CA ALA A 1016 6.01 9.85 -16.72
C ALA A 1016 6.76 8.53 -16.43
N ARG A 1017 8.08 8.63 -16.26
CA ARG A 1017 8.93 7.65 -15.60
C ARG A 1017 9.62 8.31 -14.40
N GLY A 1018 9.17 8.00 -13.20
CA GLY A 1018 9.67 8.59 -11.96
C GLY A 1018 9.59 10.12 -11.95
N MET A 1019 8.42 10.68 -12.23
CA MET A 1019 8.14 12.13 -12.24
C MET A 1019 9.03 12.99 -13.18
N ASN A 1020 9.68 12.41 -14.21
CA ASN A 1020 10.46 13.19 -15.19
C ASN A 1020 9.62 14.15 -16.04
N HIS A 1021 8.35 13.82 -16.24
CA HIS A 1021 7.32 14.69 -16.82
C HIS A 1021 6.19 14.83 -15.80
N VAL A 1022 6.01 16.03 -15.27
CA VAL A 1022 4.96 16.37 -14.31
C VAL A 1022 3.76 16.96 -15.04
N LEU A 1023 2.55 16.65 -14.60
CA LEU A 1023 1.34 17.37 -15.00
C LEU A 1023 0.97 18.31 -13.85
N ILE A 1024 1.01 19.62 -14.11
CA ILE A 1024 0.63 20.67 -13.16
C ILE A 1024 -0.72 21.22 -13.60
N ARG A 1025 -1.78 20.84 -12.88
CA ARG A 1025 -3.17 21.12 -13.26
C ARG A 1025 -4.05 21.45 -12.06
N PRO A 1026 -3.83 22.61 -11.40
CA PRO A 1026 -4.75 23.12 -10.39
C PRO A 1026 -6.12 23.39 -11.01
N ASN A 1027 -7.19 23.06 -10.30
CA ASN A 1027 -8.55 23.50 -10.60
C ASN A 1027 -9.17 24.19 -9.37
N PRO A 1028 -8.90 25.49 -9.13
CA PRO A 1028 -9.28 26.19 -7.90
C PRO A 1028 -10.81 26.24 -7.68
N PRO A 1029 -11.36 25.65 -6.61
CA PRO A 1029 -12.77 25.85 -6.23
C PRO A 1029 -13.08 27.34 -5.99
N SER A 1030 -14.27 27.81 -6.36
CA SER A 1030 -14.72 29.20 -6.18
C SER A 1030 -14.80 29.67 -4.71
N GLN A 1031 -14.69 28.73 -3.76
CA GLN A 1031 -14.59 28.98 -2.32
C GLN A 1031 -13.15 29.25 -1.83
N LEU A 1032 -12.09 28.75 -2.51
CA LEU A 1032 -10.70 28.81 -2.04
C LEU A 1032 -9.87 29.96 -2.66
N LYS A 1033 -9.24 30.79 -1.82
CA LYS A 1033 -8.40 31.93 -2.22
C LYS A 1033 -6.96 31.57 -2.56
N HIS A 1034 -6.41 30.53 -1.93
CA HIS A 1034 -5.07 30.01 -2.21
C HIS A 1034 -4.96 28.53 -1.85
N ALA A 1035 -3.99 27.85 -2.46
CA ALA A 1035 -3.44 26.58 -1.99
C ALA A 1035 -1.97 26.44 -2.38
N SER A 1036 -1.22 25.60 -1.65
CA SER A 1036 0.16 25.23 -2.01
C SER A 1036 0.52 23.85 -1.48
N ALA A 1037 1.54 23.21 -2.08
CA ALA A 1037 2.26 22.09 -1.50
C ALA A 1037 3.65 21.92 -2.13
N SER A 1038 4.55 21.25 -1.40
CA SER A 1038 5.82 20.72 -1.90
C SER A 1038 5.73 19.19 -1.95
N PHE A 1039 6.11 18.57 -3.07
CA PHE A 1039 6.11 17.11 -3.29
C PHE A 1039 7.53 16.61 -3.56
N GLU A 1040 8.04 15.72 -2.72
CA GLU A 1040 9.37 15.16 -2.81
C GLU A 1040 9.43 13.95 -3.76
N SER A 1041 9.73 14.20 -5.03
CA SER A 1041 9.96 13.14 -6.01
C SER A 1041 11.38 12.55 -5.90
N PRO A 1042 11.63 11.36 -6.47
CA PRO A 1042 12.98 10.80 -6.56
C PRO A 1042 13.99 11.66 -7.35
N ARG A 1043 13.50 12.60 -8.17
CA ARG A 1043 14.34 13.52 -8.96
C ARG A 1043 14.54 14.89 -8.28
N GLY A 1044 13.82 15.15 -7.18
CA GLY A 1044 13.86 16.40 -6.42
C GLY A 1044 12.47 16.94 -6.04
N THR A 1045 12.45 18.04 -5.30
CA THR A 1045 11.23 18.74 -4.89
C THR A 1045 10.49 19.33 -6.09
N ILE A 1046 9.20 19.07 -6.20
CA ILE A 1046 8.24 19.79 -7.05
C ILE A 1046 7.45 20.72 -6.14
N PHE A 1047 7.37 22.01 -6.47
CA PHE A 1047 6.56 22.98 -5.70
C PHE A 1047 5.45 23.54 -6.58
N VAL A 1048 4.26 23.70 -5.99
CA VAL A 1048 3.17 24.47 -6.58
C VAL A 1048 2.54 25.35 -5.50
N SER A 1049 2.31 26.61 -5.84
CA SER A 1049 1.45 27.52 -5.07
C SER A 1049 0.59 28.33 -6.02
N TRP A 1050 -0.67 28.54 -5.67
CA TRP A 1050 -1.51 29.50 -6.38
C TRP A 1050 -2.34 30.34 -5.43
N LYS A 1051 -2.73 31.52 -5.91
CA LYS A 1051 -3.63 32.47 -5.22
C LYS A 1051 -4.51 33.20 -6.23
N ARG A 1052 -5.70 33.62 -5.82
CA ARG A 1052 -6.54 34.57 -6.56
C ARG A 1052 -7.04 35.71 -5.68
N ASP A 1053 -7.40 36.82 -6.31
CA ASP A 1053 -7.99 37.99 -5.66
C ASP A 1053 -9.48 38.16 -6.00
N THR A 1054 -10.06 39.28 -5.54
CA THR A 1054 -11.46 39.69 -5.79
C THR A 1054 -11.66 40.44 -7.12
N HIS A 1055 -10.66 40.45 -8.00
CA HIS A 1055 -10.63 41.17 -9.28
C HIS A 1055 -10.40 40.23 -10.47
N GLU A 1056 -10.79 38.96 -10.31
CA GLU A 1056 -10.63 37.88 -11.28
C GLU A 1056 -9.16 37.51 -11.55
N SER A 1057 -8.16 38.06 -10.84
CA SER A 1057 -6.74 37.75 -11.10
C SER A 1057 -6.34 36.42 -10.44
N PHE A 1058 -5.49 35.67 -11.12
CA PHE A 1058 -4.94 34.40 -10.64
C PHE A 1058 -3.44 34.35 -10.91
N GLN A 1059 -2.67 33.97 -9.88
CA GLN A 1059 -1.22 33.81 -9.96
C GLN A 1059 -0.86 32.39 -9.53
N LEU A 1060 -0.04 31.70 -10.33
CA LEU A 1060 0.41 30.32 -10.14
C LEU A 1060 1.94 30.27 -10.20
N GLU A 1061 2.58 29.87 -9.10
CA GLU A 1061 4.00 29.57 -9.02
C GLU A 1061 4.21 28.06 -9.13
N VAL A 1062 5.20 27.67 -9.94
CA VAL A 1062 5.62 26.28 -10.15
C VAL A 1062 7.15 26.20 -10.05
N SER A 1063 7.68 25.24 -9.28
CA SER A 1063 9.10 24.87 -9.33
C SER A 1063 9.25 23.41 -9.75
N ILE A 1064 10.06 23.17 -10.78
CA ILE A 1064 10.33 21.85 -11.35
C ILE A 1064 11.83 21.53 -11.19
N PRO A 1065 12.22 20.34 -10.66
CA PRO A 1065 13.62 20.02 -10.41
C PRO A 1065 14.42 19.85 -11.73
N PRO A 1066 15.76 20.01 -11.71
CA PRO A 1066 16.63 19.75 -12.85
C PRO A 1066 16.39 18.39 -13.50
N ASN A 1067 16.60 18.30 -14.82
CA ASN A 1067 16.35 17.10 -15.63
C ASN A 1067 14.86 16.65 -15.70
N CYS A 1068 13.92 17.44 -15.16
CA CYS A 1068 12.48 17.27 -15.33
C CYS A 1068 11.86 18.39 -16.19
N HIS A 1069 10.62 18.18 -16.63
CA HIS A 1069 9.76 19.18 -17.28
C HIS A 1069 8.30 18.98 -16.86
N ALA A 1070 7.44 19.97 -17.18
CA ALA A 1070 6.02 19.91 -16.88
C ALA A 1070 5.13 20.34 -18.06
N THR A 1071 3.98 19.67 -18.18
CA THR A 1071 2.80 20.25 -18.84
C THR A 1071 2.06 21.08 -17.79
N VAL A 1072 1.92 22.39 -18.00
CA VAL A 1072 1.24 23.30 -17.06
C VAL A 1072 -0.10 23.76 -17.65
N HIS A 1073 -1.17 23.47 -16.94
CA HIS A 1073 -2.50 24.05 -17.15
C HIS A 1073 -2.67 25.25 -16.22
N VAL A 1074 -2.73 26.45 -16.78
CA VAL A 1074 -3.03 27.68 -16.04
C VAL A 1074 -4.54 27.95 -16.13
N PRO A 1075 -5.32 27.84 -15.03
CA PRO A 1075 -6.72 28.25 -14.98
C PRO A 1075 -6.95 29.64 -15.58
N ALA A 1076 -7.91 29.77 -16.49
CA ALA A 1076 -8.19 31.02 -17.19
C ALA A 1076 -9.62 31.05 -17.76
N SER A 1077 -10.01 32.20 -18.31
CA SER A 1077 -11.14 32.34 -19.24
C SER A 1077 -10.65 32.46 -20.69
N GLU A 1078 -11.48 32.08 -21.67
CA GLU A 1078 -11.13 31.99 -23.11
C GLU A 1078 -10.32 33.18 -23.65
N ARG A 1079 -10.65 34.40 -23.22
CA ARG A 1079 -10.08 35.66 -23.73
C ARG A 1079 -9.11 36.34 -22.76
N ALA A 1080 -8.61 35.60 -21.76
CA ALA A 1080 -7.58 36.09 -20.87
C ALA A 1080 -6.20 35.87 -21.50
N THR A 1081 -5.43 36.93 -21.70
CA THR A 1081 -3.98 36.79 -21.90
C THR A 1081 -3.39 36.10 -20.68
N VAL A 1082 -2.54 35.09 -20.92
CA VAL A 1082 -1.77 34.41 -19.87
C VAL A 1082 -0.30 34.75 -20.06
N THR A 1083 0.37 35.13 -18.98
CA THR A 1083 1.81 35.41 -19.00
C THR A 1083 2.58 34.34 -18.23
N GLN A 1084 3.80 34.04 -18.68
CA GLN A 1084 4.82 33.26 -17.99
C GLN A 1084 6.03 34.18 -17.76
N ASN A 1085 6.47 34.32 -16.52
CA ASN A 1085 7.60 35.18 -16.11
C ASN A 1085 7.52 36.60 -16.70
N GLY A 1086 6.30 37.18 -16.70
CA GLY A 1086 6.01 38.53 -17.24
C GLY A 1086 5.98 38.67 -18.76
N ARG A 1087 6.05 37.57 -19.54
CA ARG A 1087 5.93 37.56 -21.01
C ARG A 1087 4.70 36.75 -21.44
N GLU A 1088 4.10 37.04 -22.60
CA GLU A 1088 2.96 36.26 -23.09
C GLU A 1088 3.34 34.78 -23.28
N ALA A 1089 2.52 33.87 -22.75
CA ALA A 1089 2.82 32.44 -22.70
C ALA A 1089 2.48 31.75 -24.04
N ALA A 1090 3.38 30.89 -24.52
CA ALA A 1090 3.13 30.05 -25.69
C ALA A 1090 2.38 28.78 -25.29
N GLY A 1091 1.14 28.61 -25.75
CA GLY A 1091 0.28 27.49 -25.37
C GLY A 1091 -1.06 27.50 -26.12
N ARG A 1092 -2.02 26.70 -25.66
CA ARG A 1092 -3.38 26.61 -26.24
C ARG A 1092 -4.47 26.75 -25.19
N TRP A 1093 -5.61 27.35 -25.58
CA TRP A 1093 -6.84 27.25 -24.81
C TRP A 1093 -7.38 25.82 -24.81
N VAL A 1094 -7.77 25.32 -23.62
CA VAL A 1094 -8.50 24.06 -23.45
C VAL A 1094 -9.70 24.34 -22.53
N PRO A 1095 -10.94 24.31 -23.05
CA PRO A 1095 -12.14 24.52 -22.23
C PRO A 1095 -12.40 23.35 -21.28
N THR A 1096 -13.16 23.61 -20.22
CA THR A 1096 -13.72 22.53 -19.37
C THR A 1096 -14.81 21.75 -20.10
N LEU A 1097 -15.07 20.51 -19.66
CA LEU A 1097 -16.19 19.72 -20.20
C LEU A 1097 -17.55 20.33 -19.82
N ALA A 1098 -17.65 21.01 -18.68
CA ALA A 1098 -18.85 21.73 -18.24
C ALA A 1098 -19.10 23.03 -19.03
N SER A 1099 -18.06 23.80 -19.37
CA SER A 1099 -18.16 25.15 -19.95
C SER A 1099 -17.07 25.44 -20.99
N SER A 1100 -17.47 26.07 -22.10
CA SER A 1100 -16.60 26.63 -23.14
C SER A 1100 -15.75 27.81 -22.66
N ASP A 1101 -16.24 28.56 -21.67
CA ASP A 1101 -15.76 29.89 -21.31
C ASP A 1101 -14.79 29.83 -20.12
N ARG A 1102 -14.90 28.78 -19.29
CA ARG A 1102 -13.95 28.39 -18.24
C ARG A 1102 -13.06 27.26 -18.75
N GLY A 1103 -11.79 27.27 -18.38
CA GLY A 1103 -10.82 26.32 -18.90
C GLY A 1103 -9.41 26.53 -18.37
N SER A 1104 -8.42 26.07 -19.12
CA SER A 1104 -7.02 26.33 -18.85
C SER A 1104 -6.30 26.74 -20.13
N PHE A 1105 -5.34 27.66 -19.99
CA PHE A 1105 -4.29 27.84 -20.98
C PHE A 1105 -3.20 26.80 -20.72
N VAL A 1106 -2.89 25.95 -21.70
CA VAL A 1106 -2.01 24.79 -21.54
C VAL A 1106 -0.68 25.04 -22.24
N VAL A 1107 0.40 24.98 -21.46
CA VAL A 1107 1.79 25.07 -21.91
C VAL A 1107 2.40 23.67 -21.80
N ASP A 1108 2.60 23.00 -22.94
CA ASP A 1108 2.98 21.57 -23.00
C ASP A 1108 4.39 21.25 -22.46
N ARG A 1109 5.29 22.23 -22.40
CA ARG A 1109 6.69 22.00 -22.04
C ARG A 1109 7.32 23.17 -21.30
N VAL A 1110 6.99 23.29 -20.03
CA VAL A 1110 7.69 24.13 -19.05
C VAL A 1110 8.92 23.39 -18.55
N GLY A 1111 10.10 24.01 -18.63
CA GLY A 1111 11.36 23.39 -18.18
C GLY A 1111 11.51 23.34 -16.65
N ASN A 1112 12.64 22.81 -16.19
CA ASN A 1112 13.07 22.93 -14.80
C ASN A 1112 13.24 24.41 -14.37
N GLY A 1113 13.40 24.64 -13.07
CA GLY A 1113 13.48 25.98 -12.46
C GLY A 1113 12.13 26.50 -11.97
N ARG A 1114 12.11 27.78 -11.55
CA ARG A 1114 10.94 28.49 -10.99
C ARG A 1114 10.24 29.29 -12.08
N HIS A 1115 8.91 29.11 -12.19
CA HIS A 1115 8.05 29.77 -13.17
C HIS A 1115 6.85 30.39 -12.48
N GLU A 1116 6.56 31.64 -12.80
CA GLU A 1116 5.38 32.37 -12.33
C GLU A 1116 4.44 32.59 -13.53
N PHE A 1117 3.17 32.26 -13.35
CA PHE A 1117 2.12 32.42 -14.36
C PHE A 1117 1.01 33.35 -13.85
N ASP A 1118 0.61 34.33 -14.65
CA ASP A 1118 -0.54 35.19 -14.38
C ASP A 1118 -1.65 34.95 -15.40
N SER A 1119 -2.90 34.97 -14.94
CA SER A 1119 -4.09 34.87 -15.79
C SER A 1119 -5.27 35.64 -15.19
N ARG A 1120 -6.44 35.50 -15.83
CA ARG A 1120 -7.72 35.87 -15.22
C ARG A 1120 -8.73 34.73 -15.30
N ILE A 1121 -9.38 34.45 -14.18
CA ILE A 1121 -10.50 33.50 -14.07
C ILE A 1121 -11.77 34.31 -13.83
N ARG A 1122 -12.61 34.47 -14.86
CA ARG A 1122 -13.91 35.11 -14.66
C ARG A 1122 -14.86 34.21 -13.90
N GLU A 1123 -15.48 34.77 -12.87
CA GLU A 1123 -16.68 34.16 -12.29
C GLU A 1123 -17.82 34.31 -13.29
N SER A 1124 -18.41 33.18 -13.72
CA SER A 1124 -19.57 33.24 -14.61
C SER A 1124 -20.74 33.85 -13.86
N ARG A 1125 -21.18 35.04 -14.28
CA ARG A 1125 -22.48 35.60 -13.88
C ARG A 1125 -23.54 34.53 -14.16
N THR A 1126 -24.21 34.06 -13.11
CA THR A 1126 -25.26 33.03 -13.22
C THR A 1126 -26.43 33.59 -14.02
N SER A 1127 -26.79 32.90 -15.10
CA SER A 1127 -27.95 33.16 -15.96
C SER A 1127 -28.72 31.88 -16.20
#